data_AF-A0A924DTZ8-F1
#
_entry.id   AF-A0A924DTZ8-F1
#
_cell.length_a   1.000
_cell.length_b   1.000
_cell.length_c   1.000
_cell.angle_alpha   90.00
_cell.angle_beta   90.00
_cell.angle_gamma   90.00
#
_symmetry.space_group_name_H-M   'P 1'
#
loop_
_entity.id
_entity.type
_entity.pdbx_description
1 polymer ?
#
loop_
_entity_poly.entity_id
_entity_poly.type
_entity_poly.pdbx_seq_one_letter_code
_entity_poly.pdbx_strand_id
1 'polypeptide(L)'
;MKLALLLLFAFTSTSNLHAQELDQVNALIKKYKVTPERPKACPLESKKFADLLTKTETIKNIFKSNCLQKDPGKMTEVLNSVKDIQDELKNRNIIDKTVDGSSLLNAITGNDSTSAATTPATGTTAASTTSTSTSTTALNGAKFSTLFSNITTMIKKNQCNLDDGRVLEMTADLINDSTQLGLLSGNELGIIVAGGGFIVSSALRLIDMIIKQKFDFVKNIDRQTFIKLNCSFYDIRHDLESRGALDVEDNSSREDLKDTKDLIEKINISIKALAQEKTDEKKTLESMDQEALVELVGDVTIFKKNLNRVKTYLSVGIVDSAVLPSETQKLIMITKVAQDYDLLVTQLNNYRSLKISSIPMLDDIFLQDLAKFNSIDVLNFGQLLTIKASEFNDNQRAKILFHVTRILSDIGIKEEIASTKNIEAKKLKVSDLQKKLELYTPRLAELKKIEERLNRVVSPKEYSATDDGTDNMVSMLENYKNISEQIYGEWGEKFLKYTTQKSYAEAKTFREKIERFNTKYGDQPKNFKVDKSPATYICQDIQKIRISYKYAESVVQEGYDFIVTNKDLFHTDSRNYYNNTLDEETNGGSSPIEKIQRHYKSTILALRKLKKEQIDPADEEKYLTRTFNGTSFLGKSMIDVSAAKVLAREIQDRFERINCNKALGDDLN
;
A
#
# COMPACT_ATOMS: atom_id res chain seq x y z
N MET A 1 2.26 44.32 -27.39
CA MET A 1 1.35 43.71 -28.39
C MET A 1 1.98 42.55 -29.17
N LYS A 2 3.28 42.60 -29.54
CA LYS A 2 4.01 41.45 -30.15
C LYS A 2 4.19 40.23 -29.22
N LEU A 3 4.26 40.43 -27.90
CA LEU A 3 4.41 39.35 -26.91
C LEU A 3 3.15 38.47 -26.75
N ALA A 4 1.97 39.04 -27.00
CA ALA A 4 0.70 38.31 -26.92
C ALA A 4 0.44 37.42 -28.16
N LEU A 5 1.04 37.76 -29.31
CA LEU A 5 0.85 37.01 -30.56
C LEU A 5 1.73 35.75 -30.63
N LEU A 6 2.89 35.73 -29.97
CA LEU A 6 3.78 34.57 -29.89
C LEU A 6 3.25 33.47 -28.96
N LEU A 7 2.42 33.84 -27.96
CA LEU A 7 1.75 32.88 -27.07
C LEU A 7 0.55 32.17 -27.72
N LEU A 8 0.02 32.68 -28.84
CA LEU A 8 -1.13 32.10 -29.54
C LEU A 8 -0.72 31.13 -30.68
N PHE A 9 0.54 31.15 -31.13
CA PHE A 9 0.99 30.33 -32.27
C PHE A 9 1.79 29.07 -31.89
N ALA A 10 2.04 28.82 -30.61
CA ALA A 10 2.65 27.56 -30.13
C ALA A 10 1.62 26.48 -29.75
N PHE A 11 0.36 26.61 -30.20
CA PHE A 11 -0.67 25.58 -30.04
C PHE A 11 -0.78 24.72 -31.31
N THR A 12 0.22 23.90 -31.56
CA THR A 12 0.06 22.77 -32.49
C THR A 12 0.73 21.53 -31.91
N SER A 13 -0.10 20.53 -31.60
CA SER A 13 0.25 19.13 -31.33
C SER A 13 0.97 18.83 -30.01
N THR A 14 0.29 18.98 -28.87
CA THR A 14 0.57 18.12 -27.70
C THR A 14 -0.22 16.82 -27.84
N SER A 15 0.49 15.70 -27.89
CA SER A 15 -0.04 14.33 -27.91
C SER A 15 -0.69 13.98 -26.56
N ASN A 16 -1.84 14.62 -26.30
CA ASN A 16 -2.72 14.19 -25.22
C ASN A 16 -3.40 12.89 -25.63
N LEU A 17 -3.55 11.94 -24.70
CA LEU A 17 -4.47 10.82 -24.89
C LEU A 17 -5.84 11.41 -25.26
N HIS A 18 -6.45 10.89 -26.31
CA HIS A 18 -7.80 11.32 -26.68
C HIS A 18 -8.78 10.89 -25.57
N ALA A 19 -9.82 11.69 -25.32
CA ALA A 19 -10.84 11.37 -24.30
C ALA A 19 -11.41 9.95 -24.47
N GLN A 20 -11.56 9.53 -25.73
CA GLN A 20 -11.98 8.18 -26.12
C GLN A 20 -11.03 7.07 -25.62
N GLU A 21 -9.71 7.30 -25.64
CA GLU A 21 -8.72 6.34 -25.14
C GLU A 21 -8.78 6.24 -23.61
N LEU A 22 -9.03 7.37 -22.93
CA LEU A 22 -9.22 7.38 -21.48
C LEU A 22 -10.49 6.62 -21.07
N ASP A 23 -11.55 6.73 -21.86
CA ASP A 23 -12.79 5.99 -21.65
C ASP A 23 -12.60 4.48 -21.86
N GLN A 24 -11.84 4.08 -22.88
CA GLN A 24 -11.44 2.69 -23.10
C GLN A 24 -10.63 2.13 -21.92
N VAL A 25 -9.68 2.91 -21.39
CA VAL A 25 -8.92 2.54 -20.19
C VAL A 25 -9.85 2.34 -18.99
N ASN A 26 -10.78 3.26 -18.75
CA ASN A 26 -11.73 3.14 -17.65
C ASN A 26 -12.67 1.94 -17.84
N ALA A 27 -13.04 1.61 -19.08
CA ALA A 27 -13.87 0.45 -19.41
C ALA A 27 -13.13 -0.87 -19.11
N LEU A 28 -11.87 -0.99 -19.52
CA LEU A 28 -11.02 -2.15 -19.20
C LEU A 28 -10.80 -2.29 -17.70
N ILE A 29 -10.49 -1.19 -16.99
CA ILE A 29 -10.36 -1.18 -15.53
C ILE A 29 -11.66 -1.64 -14.86
N LYS A 30 -12.81 -1.19 -15.36
CA LYS A 30 -14.12 -1.62 -14.83
C LYS A 30 -14.40 -3.09 -15.11
N LYS A 31 -14.07 -3.59 -16.31
CA LYS A 31 -14.28 -4.98 -16.74
C LYS A 31 -13.46 -5.95 -15.90
N TYR A 32 -12.19 -5.63 -15.64
CA TYR A 32 -11.27 -6.49 -14.89
C TYR A 32 -11.13 -6.10 -13.41
N LYS A 33 -12.02 -5.25 -12.90
CA LYS A 33 -11.99 -4.78 -11.51
C LYS A 33 -12.17 -5.96 -10.56
N VAL A 34 -11.13 -6.28 -9.80
CA VAL A 34 -11.20 -7.21 -8.68
C VAL A 34 -11.74 -6.45 -7.46
N THR A 35 -12.62 -7.07 -6.67
CA THR A 35 -13.25 -6.45 -5.51
C THR A 35 -12.18 -5.96 -4.51
N PRO A 36 -11.94 -4.65 -4.38
CA PRO A 36 -10.62 -4.14 -3.96
C PRO A 36 -10.35 -4.16 -2.45
N GLU A 37 -11.28 -4.61 -1.61
CA GLU A 37 -11.14 -4.48 -0.16
C GLU A 37 -11.33 -5.81 0.56
N ARG A 38 -10.23 -6.27 1.19
CA ARG A 38 -10.29 -7.27 2.23
C ARG A 38 -11.31 -6.84 3.29
N PRO A 39 -12.28 -7.68 3.65
CA PRO A 39 -13.32 -7.32 4.59
C PRO A 39 -12.74 -6.91 5.95
N LYS A 40 -13.22 -5.79 6.50
CA LYS A 40 -12.76 -5.27 7.80
C LYS A 40 -12.96 -6.24 8.97
N ALA A 41 -13.84 -7.22 8.78
CA ALA A 41 -14.11 -8.28 9.73
C ALA A 41 -13.00 -9.34 9.79
N CYS A 42 -12.17 -9.46 8.76
CA CYS A 42 -11.04 -10.39 8.77
C CYS A 42 -9.89 -9.80 9.61
N PRO A 43 -9.29 -10.59 10.52
CA PRO A 43 -8.18 -10.14 11.37
C PRO A 43 -7.03 -9.62 10.50
N LEU A 44 -6.38 -8.53 10.92
CA LEU A 44 -5.36 -7.81 10.15
C LEU A 44 -4.32 -8.76 9.55
N GLU A 45 -4.04 -8.58 8.25
CA GLU A 45 -2.89 -9.20 7.59
C GLU A 45 -1.63 -8.81 8.34
N SER A 46 -0.74 -9.79 8.54
CA SER A 46 0.63 -9.44 8.81
C SER A 46 1.25 -8.88 7.52
N LYS A 47 1.39 -7.56 7.47
CA LYS A 47 1.85 -6.84 6.28
C LYS A 47 3.35 -6.99 6.00
N LYS A 48 4.07 -7.93 6.64
CA LYS A 48 5.53 -8.00 6.53
C LYS A 48 6.03 -9.45 6.40
N PHE A 49 6.75 -9.75 5.32
CA PHE A 49 7.46 -11.02 5.13
C PHE A 49 8.46 -11.35 6.26
N ALA A 50 9.00 -10.33 6.95
CA ALA A 50 9.82 -10.50 8.15
C ALA A 50 9.05 -11.18 9.31
N ASP A 51 7.72 -11.09 9.33
CA ASP A 51 6.86 -11.73 10.32
C ASP A 51 6.65 -13.23 10.04
N LEU A 52 6.90 -13.69 8.81
CA LEU A 52 6.80 -15.11 8.45
C LEU A 52 7.79 -15.95 9.26
N LEU A 53 9.03 -15.48 9.46
CA LEU A 53 10.03 -16.19 10.25
C LEU A 53 9.59 -16.33 11.71
N THR A 54 9.07 -15.24 12.29
CA THR A 54 8.52 -15.18 13.65
C THR A 54 7.29 -16.09 13.80
N LYS A 55 6.37 -16.06 12.83
CA LYS A 55 5.21 -16.95 12.79
C LYS A 55 5.62 -18.41 12.66
N THR A 56 6.60 -18.73 11.81
CA THR A 56 7.09 -20.09 11.64
C THR A 56 7.77 -20.62 12.91
N GLU A 57 8.48 -19.75 13.66
CA GLU A 57 9.04 -20.09 14.97
C GLU A 57 7.94 -20.24 16.05
N THR A 58 6.87 -19.45 15.96
CA THR A 58 5.72 -19.56 16.88
C THR A 58 4.93 -20.85 16.62
N ILE A 59 4.75 -21.21 15.35
CA ILE A 59 4.19 -22.47 14.88
C ILE A 59 4.97 -23.66 15.47
N LYS A 60 6.30 -23.62 15.39
CA LYS A 60 7.19 -24.61 16.03
C LYS A 60 6.92 -24.76 17.54
N ASN A 61 6.76 -23.64 18.25
CA ASN A 61 6.51 -23.68 19.70
C ASN A 61 5.12 -24.20 20.06
N ILE A 62 4.10 -23.89 19.26
CA ILE A 62 2.72 -24.35 19.48
C ILE A 62 2.57 -25.83 19.16
N PHE A 63 3.11 -26.29 18.03
CA PHE A 63 3.13 -27.71 17.67
C PHE A 63 3.84 -28.52 18.77
N LYS A 64 4.94 -28.01 19.32
CA LYS A 64 5.64 -28.62 20.46
C LYS A 64 4.77 -28.72 21.73
N SER A 65 3.88 -27.75 21.96
CA SER A 65 3.03 -27.70 23.17
C SER A 65 1.69 -28.44 23.07
N ASN A 66 1.11 -28.55 21.87
CA ASN A 66 -0.29 -28.98 21.67
C ASN A 66 -0.46 -30.28 20.87
N CYS A 67 0.59 -30.75 20.19
CA CYS A 67 0.50 -31.87 19.26
C CYS A 67 1.30 -33.12 19.70
N LEU A 68 1.72 -33.20 20.96
CA LEU A 68 2.72 -34.18 21.37
C LEU A 68 2.43 -34.93 22.66
N GLN A 69 2.09 -36.22 22.48
CA GLN A 69 2.75 -37.31 23.20
C GLN A 69 3.07 -38.55 22.33
N LYS A 70 2.53 -38.69 21.10
CA LYS A 70 2.53 -39.99 20.39
C LYS A 70 3.51 -40.16 19.22
N ASP A 71 4.13 -39.11 18.67
CA ASP A 71 5.05 -39.25 17.50
C ASP A 71 6.10 -38.11 17.40
N PRO A 72 7.22 -38.19 18.14
CA PRO A 72 8.26 -37.17 18.14
C PRO A 72 9.04 -37.08 16.81
N GLY A 73 9.05 -38.14 16.00
CA GLY A 73 9.76 -38.15 14.71
C GLY A 73 9.11 -37.21 13.69
N LYS A 74 7.77 -37.20 13.63
CA LYS A 74 7.04 -36.27 12.74
C LYS A 74 7.16 -34.80 13.16
N MET A 75 7.34 -34.51 14.45
CA MET A 75 7.68 -33.15 14.88
C MET A 75 9.01 -32.70 14.29
N THR A 76 10.05 -33.53 14.38
CA THR A 76 11.36 -33.21 13.81
C THR A 76 11.29 -32.94 12.31
N GLU A 77 10.47 -33.69 11.57
CA GLU A 77 10.24 -33.43 10.13
C GLU A 77 9.53 -32.09 9.87
N VAL A 78 8.52 -31.73 10.66
CA VAL A 78 7.84 -30.42 10.57
C VAL A 78 8.81 -29.29 10.88
N LEU A 79 9.60 -29.42 11.96
CA LEU A 79 10.57 -28.41 12.36
C LEU A 79 11.72 -28.26 11.37
N ASN A 80 12.16 -29.36 10.75
CA ASN A 80 13.14 -29.32 9.67
C ASN A 80 12.55 -28.67 8.42
N SER A 81 11.29 -28.98 8.06
CA SER A 81 10.61 -28.33 6.93
C SER A 81 10.46 -26.81 7.13
N VAL A 82 10.13 -26.40 8.36
CA VAL A 82 10.10 -24.99 8.79
C VAL A 82 11.46 -24.33 8.61
N LYS A 83 12.53 -24.98 9.07
CA LYS A 83 13.90 -24.47 8.94
C LYS A 83 14.33 -24.37 7.47
N ASP A 84 14.03 -25.38 6.67
CA ASP A 84 14.38 -25.42 5.24
C ASP A 84 13.70 -24.32 4.43
N ILE A 85 12.49 -23.91 4.85
CA ILE A 85 11.77 -22.75 4.31
C ILE A 85 12.43 -21.45 4.77
N GLN A 86 12.75 -21.32 6.06
CA GLN A 86 13.43 -20.13 6.59
C GLN A 86 14.79 -19.89 5.90
N ASP A 87 15.58 -20.95 5.71
CA ASP A 87 16.88 -20.89 5.07
C ASP A 87 16.74 -20.54 3.58
N GLU A 88 15.72 -21.06 2.89
CA GLU A 88 15.44 -20.69 1.50
C GLU A 88 15.04 -19.22 1.33
N LEU A 89 14.21 -18.69 2.23
CA LEU A 89 13.77 -17.29 2.18
C LEU A 89 14.92 -16.32 2.50
N LYS A 90 15.81 -16.68 3.44
CA LYS A 90 17.04 -15.93 3.74
C LYS A 90 17.99 -15.94 2.55
N ASN A 91 18.24 -17.10 1.95
CA ASN A 91 19.16 -17.25 0.82
C ASN A 91 18.73 -16.45 -0.42
N ARG A 92 17.43 -16.15 -0.56
CA ARG A 92 16.90 -15.36 -1.68
C ARG A 92 16.83 -13.84 -1.41
N ASN A 93 17.33 -13.34 -0.29
CA ASN A 93 17.31 -11.90 0.07
C ASN A 93 15.90 -11.25 0.07
N ILE A 94 14.85 -12.05 0.25
CA ILE A 94 13.44 -11.58 0.30
C ILE A 94 13.16 -10.82 1.62
N ILE A 95 14.02 -11.00 2.63
CA ILE A 95 13.76 -10.56 4.01
C ILE A 95 14.41 -9.21 4.36
N ASP A 96 15.50 -8.81 3.69
CA ASP A 96 16.33 -7.66 4.12
C ASP A 96 16.08 -6.33 3.40
N LYS A 97 15.15 -6.28 2.44
CA LYS A 97 14.80 -5.03 1.78
C LYS A 97 13.40 -4.57 2.19
N THR A 98 13.31 -3.39 2.80
CA THR A 98 12.08 -2.60 2.85
C THR A 98 11.71 -2.22 1.42
N VAL A 99 10.78 -2.93 0.80
CA VAL A 99 10.50 -2.81 -0.63
C VAL A 99 9.02 -2.62 -0.89
N ASP A 100 8.69 -1.48 -1.49
CA ASP A 100 7.44 -1.26 -2.23
C ASP A 100 7.29 -2.31 -3.33
N GLY A 101 6.07 -2.81 -3.53
CA GLY A 101 5.75 -3.99 -4.34
C GLY A 101 6.26 -4.02 -5.80
N SER A 102 6.78 -2.92 -6.34
CA SER A 102 7.39 -2.86 -7.67
C SER A 102 8.83 -3.41 -7.74
N SER A 103 9.62 -3.36 -6.66
CA SER A 103 11.02 -3.83 -6.66
C SER A 103 11.15 -5.33 -6.30
N LEU A 104 10.08 -5.92 -5.75
CA LEU A 104 9.95 -7.37 -5.58
C LEU A 104 9.77 -8.10 -6.93
N LEU A 105 9.06 -7.49 -7.88
CA LEU A 105 8.93 -8.01 -9.24
C LEU A 105 10.32 -8.12 -9.89
N ASN A 106 11.14 -7.07 -9.84
CA ASN A 106 12.48 -7.08 -10.47
C ASN A 106 13.44 -8.10 -9.85
N ALA A 107 13.32 -8.41 -8.55
CA ALA A 107 14.11 -9.44 -7.89
C ALA A 107 13.68 -10.87 -8.28
N ILE A 108 12.46 -11.04 -8.79
CA ILE A 108 11.87 -12.34 -9.16
C ILE A 108 11.86 -12.54 -10.70
N THR A 109 11.72 -11.47 -11.49
CA THR A 109 11.62 -11.50 -12.96
C THR A 109 12.88 -11.08 -13.70
N GLY A 110 13.94 -10.62 -13.01
CA GLY A 110 15.28 -10.46 -13.59
C GLY A 110 15.34 -9.57 -14.83
N ASN A 111 14.93 -8.30 -14.72
CA ASN A 111 15.24 -7.28 -15.74
C ASN A 111 16.26 -6.29 -15.19
N ASP A 112 17.54 -6.67 -15.27
CA ASP A 112 18.67 -5.77 -15.01
C ASP A 112 19.34 -5.43 -16.35
N SER A 113 18.71 -4.53 -17.11
CA SER A 113 19.26 -3.99 -18.34
C SER A 113 19.94 -2.65 -18.05
N THR A 114 21.17 -2.67 -17.53
CA THR A 114 22.11 -1.56 -17.68
C THR A 114 23.58 -2.00 -17.74
N SER A 115 24.15 -1.81 -18.94
CA SER A 115 25.48 -1.24 -19.21
C SER A 115 26.72 -2.15 -19.22
N ALA A 116 27.21 -2.34 -20.44
CA ALA A 116 28.49 -2.88 -20.84
C ALA A 116 29.69 -1.96 -20.52
N ALA A 117 30.86 -2.57 -20.28
CA ALA A 117 32.18 -2.00 -20.61
C ALA A 117 33.26 -3.09 -20.79
N THR A 118 33.50 -3.47 -22.05
CA THR A 118 34.81 -3.63 -22.75
C THR A 118 36.06 -4.28 -22.10
N THR A 119 36.38 -5.51 -22.59
CA THR A 119 37.67 -6.05 -23.18
C THR A 119 38.99 -6.14 -22.36
N PRO A 120 40.01 -6.96 -22.78
CA PRO A 120 40.02 -8.29 -23.43
C PRO A 120 41.07 -9.30 -22.88
N ALA A 121 40.83 -10.58 -23.18
CA ALA A 121 41.68 -11.78 -23.31
C ALA A 121 43.16 -11.81 -22.85
N THR A 122 43.55 -12.90 -22.15
CA THR A 122 44.64 -13.81 -22.57
C THR A 122 44.67 -15.14 -21.78
N GLY A 123 44.48 -16.26 -22.50
CA GLY A 123 45.33 -17.47 -22.43
C GLY A 123 45.22 -18.52 -21.29
N THR A 124 44.69 -19.71 -21.65
CA THR A 124 45.19 -21.09 -21.33
C THR A 124 45.12 -21.54 -19.83
N THR A 125 44.60 -22.70 -19.39
CA THR A 125 44.33 -24.02 -20.01
C THR A 125 43.43 -24.87 -19.07
N ALA A 126 42.49 -25.61 -19.66
CA ALA A 126 41.89 -26.91 -19.28
C ALA A 126 41.70 -27.31 -17.79
N ALA A 127 40.43 -27.44 -17.37
CA ALA A 127 39.91 -28.64 -16.71
C ALA A 127 38.37 -28.63 -16.76
N SER A 128 37.79 -29.80 -17.03
CA SER A 128 36.36 -30.09 -17.10
C SER A 128 35.57 -29.54 -15.90
N THR A 129 34.57 -28.71 -16.15
CA THR A 129 33.47 -28.50 -15.21
C THR A 129 32.20 -28.42 -16.00
N THR A 130 31.32 -29.38 -15.74
CA THR A 130 29.94 -29.46 -16.18
C THR A 130 29.29 -28.09 -16.04
N SER A 131 28.84 -27.58 -17.18
CA SER A 131 28.09 -26.34 -17.32
C SER A 131 26.79 -26.43 -16.52
N THR A 132 26.84 -25.99 -15.26
CA THR A 132 25.65 -25.63 -14.50
C THR A 132 25.16 -24.31 -15.08
N SER A 133 24.26 -24.39 -16.04
CA SER A 133 23.37 -23.29 -16.40
C SER A 133 22.71 -22.81 -15.11
N THR A 134 22.97 -21.55 -14.73
CA THR A 134 22.20 -20.82 -13.73
C THR A 134 20.79 -20.60 -14.29
N SER A 135 19.98 -21.66 -14.27
CA SER A 135 18.54 -21.52 -14.32
C SER A 135 18.12 -20.74 -13.09
N THR A 136 17.41 -19.64 -13.28
CA THR A 136 16.62 -18.95 -12.25
C THR A 136 15.58 -19.92 -11.70
N THR A 137 15.96 -20.78 -10.76
CA THR A 137 15.07 -21.82 -10.25
C THR A 137 14.01 -21.19 -9.34
N ALA A 138 12.75 -21.37 -9.71
CA ALA A 138 11.57 -21.02 -8.93
C ALA A 138 11.69 -21.45 -7.45
N LEU A 139 10.92 -20.81 -6.57
CA LEU A 139 10.81 -21.19 -5.15
C LEU A 139 10.52 -22.71 -5.06
N ASN A 140 11.20 -23.45 -4.18
CA ASN A 140 11.01 -24.90 -4.08
C ASN A 140 9.71 -25.21 -3.32
N GLY A 141 8.59 -25.24 -4.06
CA GLY A 141 7.28 -25.57 -3.51
C GLY A 141 7.17 -26.96 -2.88
N ALA A 142 8.11 -27.87 -3.16
CA ALA A 142 8.13 -29.19 -2.52
C ALA A 142 8.39 -29.10 -1.01
N LYS A 143 9.16 -28.10 -0.55
CA LYS A 143 9.42 -27.90 0.89
C LYS A 143 8.19 -27.41 1.65
N PHE A 144 7.46 -26.46 1.07
CA PHE A 144 6.19 -25.98 1.61
C PHE A 144 5.11 -27.08 1.55
N SER A 145 5.03 -27.82 0.44
CA SER A 145 4.14 -28.99 0.33
C SER A 145 4.46 -30.04 1.38
N THR A 146 5.74 -30.29 1.67
CA THR A 146 6.16 -31.22 2.74
C THR A 146 5.72 -30.71 4.11
N LEU A 147 5.85 -29.42 4.40
CA LEU A 147 5.34 -28.81 5.62
C LEU A 147 3.82 -29.01 5.76
N PHE A 148 3.05 -28.60 4.75
CA PHE A 148 1.59 -28.72 4.77
C PHE A 148 1.12 -30.17 4.82
N SER A 149 1.80 -31.10 4.12
CA SER A 149 1.52 -32.54 4.15
C SER A 149 1.79 -33.15 5.52
N ASN A 150 2.88 -32.75 6.17
CA ASN A 150 3.20 -33.19 7.53
C ASN A 150 2.18 -32.64 8.54
N ILE A 151 1.80 -31.35 8.44
CA ILE A 151 0.72 -30.76 9.25
C ILE A 151 -0.60 -31.50 9.02
N THR A 152 -0.96 -31.76 7.76
CA THR A 152 -2.16 -32.51 7.36
C THR A 152 -2.16 -33.90 7.99
N THR A 153 -1.02 -34.60 7.96
CA THR A 153 -0.89 -35.95 8.52
C THR A 153 -1.03 -35.96 10.04
N MET A 154 -0.44 -34.97 10.73
CA MET A 154 -0.59 -34.83 12.20
C MET A 154 -2.05 -34.58 12.60
N ILE A 155 -2.77 -33.77 11.83
CA ILE A 155 -4.20 -33.52 12.03
C ILE A 155 -5.02 -34.79 11.78
N LYS A 156 -4.81 -35.50 10.65
CA LYS A 156 -5.54 -36.75 10.34
C LYS A 156 -5.36 -37.84 11.39
N LYS A 157 -4.17 -37.92 11.98
CA LYS A 157 -3.86 -38.94 12.99
C LYS A 157 -4.34 -38.56 14.41
N ASN A 158 -5.12 -37.48 14.57
CA ASN A 158 -5.53 -36.91 15.86
C ASN A 158 -4.34 -36.70 16.82
N GLN A 159 -3.16 -36.42 16.27
CA GLN A 159 -1.95 -36.18 17.05
C GLN A 159 -1.91 -34.73 17.56
N CYS A 160 -2.61 -33.83 16.87
CA CYS A 160 -2.85 -32.46 17.31
C CYS A 160 -4.23 -32.30 17.94
N ASN A 161 -4.28 -31.65 19.11
CA ASN A 161 -5.56 -31.16 19.63
C ASN A 161 -5.97 -29.88 18.88
N LEU A 162 -6.88 -30.01 17.92
CA LEU A 162 -7.46 -28.88 17.20
C LEU A 162 -8.43 -28.05 18.05
N ASP A 163 -8.84 -28.54 19.23
CA ASP A 163 -9.62 -27.73 20.19
C ASP A 163 -8.80 -26.56 20.76
N ASP A 164 -7.47 -26.54 20.57
CA ASP A 164 -6.67 -25.35 20.84
C ASP A 164 -6.72 -24.40 19.64
N GLY A 165 -7.60 -23.39 19.71
CA GLY A 165 -7.80 -22.38 18.66
C GLY A 165 -6.53 -21.66 18.18
N ARG A 166 -5.42 -21.75 18.93
CA ARG A 166 -4.11 -21.22 18.52
C ARG A 166 -3.48 -21.99 17.36
N VAL A 167 -3.69 -23.31 17.27
CA VAL A 167 -3.18 -24.15 16.17
C VAL A 167 -3.85 -23.76 14.85
N LEU A 168 -5.16 -23.52 14.90
CA LEU A 168 -5.97 -23.17 13.73
C LEU A 168 -5.71 -21.74 13.26
N GLU A 169 -5.56 -20.81 14.20
CA GLU A 169 -5.16 -19.42 13.92
C GLU A 169 -3.83 -19.35 13.18
N MET A 170 -2.79 -20.04 13.67
CA MET A 170 -1.49 -19.98 13.01
C MET A 170 -1.42 -20.81 11.73
N THR A 171 -2.25 -21.85 11.60
CA THR A 171 -2.39 -22.58 10.34
C THR A 171 -3.04 -21.69 9.27
N ALA A 172 -4.05 -20.91 9.63
CA ALA A 172 -4.69 -19.92 8.75
C ALA A 172 -3.70 -18.82 8.31
N ASP A 173 -2.88 -18.31 9.23
CA ASP A 173 -1.82 -17.34 8.92
C ASP A 173 -0.74 -17.94 8.00
N LEU A 174 -0.28 -19.16 8.30
CA LEU A 174 0.70 -19.87 7.47
C LEU A 174 0.16 -20.12 6.07
N ILE A 175 -1.11 -20.52 5.95
CA ILE A 175 -1.80 -20.72 4.69
C ILE A 175 -1.84 -19.40 3.90
N ASN A 176 -2.26 -18.31 4.52
CA ASN A 176 -2.36 -17.01 3.85
C ASN A 176 -1.00 -16.55 3.32
N ASP A 177 0.00 -16.51 4.20
CA ASP A 177 1.32 -15.98 3.86
C ASP A 177 2.07 -16.90 2.86
N SER A 178 1.87 -18.22 2.95
CA SER A 178 2.46 -19.17 1.97
C SER A 178 1.76 -19.12 0.62
N THR A 179 0.43 -18.91 0.59
CA THR A 179 -0.32 -18.81 -0.67
C THR A 179 0.11 -17.57 -1.45
N GLN A 180 0.35 -16.44 -0.78
CA GLN A 180 0.91 -15.25 -1.41
C GLN A 180 2.28 -15.54 -2.08
N LEU A 181 3.16 -16.30 -1.40
CA LEU A 181 4.44 -16.75 -1.99
C LEU A 181 4.25 -17.69 -3.19
N GLY A 182 3.31 -18.65 -3.08
CA GLY A 182 2.98 -19.57 -4.16
C GLY A 182 2.50 -18.86 -5.41
N LEU A 183 1.59 -17.89 -5.24
CA LEU A 183 1.03 -17.13 -6.35
C LEU A 183 2.05 -16.17 -6.99
N LEU A 184 3.00 -15.61 -6.23
CA LEU A 184 4.08 -14.75 -6.75
C LEU A 184 5.14 -15.49 -7.58
N SER A 185 5.20 -16.83 -7.50
CA SER A 185 6.21 -17.66 -8.17
C SER A 185 5.88 -18.14 -9.60
N GLY A 186 4.80 -17.63 -10.22
CA GLY A 186 4.46 -17.96 -11.62
C GLY A 186 5.43 -17.33 -12.63
N ASN A 187 5.77 -18.05 -13.70
CA ASN A 187 6.65 -17.53 -14.77
C ASN A 187 5.87 -16.70 -15.81
N GLU A 188 6.59 -16.14 -16.79
CA GLU A 188 6.07 -15.33 -17.92
C GLU A 188 5.02 -16.04 -18.79
N LEU A 189 4.90 -17.38 -18.71
CA LEU A 189 3.89 -18.15 -19.44
C LEU A 189 2.55 -18.23 -18.70
N GLY A 190 2.42 -17.59 -17.54
CA GLY A 190 1.19 -17.51 -16.78
C GLY A 190 0.69 -18.81 -16.17
N ILE A 191 1.48 -19.87 -16.28
CA ILE A 191 1.28 -21.12 -15.57
C ILE A 191 1.75 -20.88 -14.14
N ILE A 192 0.87 -21.18 -13.17
CA ILE A 192 1.30 -21.40 -11.80
C ILE A 192 2.21 -22.63 -11.83
N VAL A 193 3.51 -22.43 -12.11
CA VAL A 193 4.49 -23.52 -12.24
C VAL A 193 4.43 -24.40 -11.00
N ALA A 194 4.61 -25.71 -11.20
CA ALA A 194 4.71 -26.77 -10.20
C ALA A 194 4.90 -26.29 -8.75
N GLY A 195 5.98 -25.56 -8.42
CA GLY A 195 6.26 -25.06 -7.07
C GLY A 195 5.15 -24.19 -6.44
N GLY A 196 4.64 -23.18 -7.14
CA GLY A 196 3.59 -22.29 -6.63
C GLY A 196 2.23 -22.98 -6.50
N GLY A 197 1.91 -23.84 -7.47
CA GLY A 197 0.65 -24.59 -7.51
C GLY A 197 0.59 -25.64 -6.41
N PHE A 198 1.72 -26.27 -6.11
CA PHE A 198 1.85 -27.18 -4.96
C PHE A 198 1.58 -26.47 -3.63
N ILE A 199 2.03 -25.22 -3.46
CA ILE A 199 1.81 -24.46 -2.22
C ILE A 199 0.32 -24.15 -2.04
N VAL A 200 -0.31 -23.57 -3.05
CA VAL A 200 -1.73 -23.20 -3.01
C VAL A 200 -2.61 -24.44 -2.89
N SER A 201 -2.33 -25.50 -3.67
CA SER A 201 -3.07 -26.77 -3.59
C SER A 201 -2.94 -27.44 -2.22
N SER A 202 -1.74 -27.43 -1.62
CA SER A 202 -1.54 -27.99 -0.27
C SER A 202 -2.24 -27.19 0.82
N ALA A 203 -2.24 -25.87 0.69
CA ALA A 203 -2.95 -24.97 1.60
C ALA A 203 -4.47 -25.17 1.51
N LEU A 204 -5.03 -25.24 0.29
CA LEU A 204 -6.44 -25.55 0.07
C LEU A 204 -6.79 -26.93 0.60
N ARG A 205 -5.97 -27.97 0.35
CA ARG A 205 -6.18 -29.31 0.88
C ARG A 205 -6.23 -29.33 2.42
N LEU A 206 -5.39 -28.53 3.08
CA LEU A 206 -5.40 -28.38 4.52
C LEU A 206 -6.69 -27.71 5.01
N ILE A 207 -7.14 -26.63 4.34
CA ILE A 207 -8.44 -25.98 4.61
C ILE A 207 -9.58 -26.99 4.43
N ASP A 208 -9.65 -27.67 3.30
CA ASP A 208 -10.68 -28.66 2.98
C ASP A 208 -10.76 -29.75 4.06
N MET A 209 -9.61 -30.27 4.49
CA MET A 209 -9.57 -31.29 5.54
C MET A 209 -10.09 -30.76 6.88
N ILE A 210 -9.74 -29.53 7.28
CA ILE A 210 -10.24 -28.94 8.53
C ILE A 210 -11.74 -28.68 8.43
N ILE A 211 -12.21 -28.20 7.29
CA ILE A 211 -13.63 -27.90 7.05
C ILE A 211 -14.51 -29.15 7.00
N LYS A 212 -13.95 -30.29 6.55
CA LYS A 212 -14.61 -31.59 6.60
C LYS A 212 -14.79 -32.12 8.03
N GLN A 213 -14.18 -31.51 9.04
CA GLN A 213 -14.45 -31.85 10.44
C GLN A 213 -15.80 -31.29 10.88
N LYS A 214 -16.43 -31.94 11.87
CA LYS A 214 -17.73 -31.52 12.37
C LYS A 214 -17.58 -30.28 13.25
N PHE A 215 -18.09 -29.13 12.82
CA PHE A 215 -18.19 -27.94 13.67
C PHE A 215 -19.37 -28.04 14.64
N ASP A 216 -19.13 -27.70 15.90
CA ASP A 216 -20.13 -27.41 16.91
C ASP A 216 -20.10 -25.92 17.26
N PHE A 217 -20.95 -25.13 16.61
CA PHE A 217 -21.00 -23.68 16.80
C PHE A 217 -21.44 -23.25 18.21
N VAL A 218 -21.86 -24.16 19.09
CA VAL A 218 -22.01 -23.85 20.52
C VAL A 218 -20.66 -23.53 21.15
N LYS A 219 -19.59 -24.22 20.73
CA LYS A 219 -18.22 -23.99 21.18
C LYS A 219 -17.66 -22.71 20.55
N ASN A 220 -17.03 -21.88 21.37
CA ASN A 220 -16.40 -20.64 20.89
C ASN A 220 -15.24 -20.91 19.92
N ILE A 221 -14.45 -21.96 20.18
CA ILE A 221 -13.29 -22.33 19.37
C ILE A 221 -13.72 -22.66 17.93
N ASP A 222 -14.75 -23.47 17.76
CA ASP A 222 -15.28 -23.88 16.45
C ASP A 222 -15.80 -22.68 15.64
N ARG A 223 -16.49 -21.72 16.29
CA ARG A 223 -16.94 -20.48 15.63
C ARG A 223 -15.77 -19.64 15.14
N GLN A 224 -14.79 -19.40 16.01
CA GLN A 224 -13.62 -18.60 15.68
C GLN A 224 -12.78 -19.26 14.59
N THR A 225 -12.69 -20.59 14.61
CA THR A 225 -12.04 -21.40 13.57
C THR A 225 -12.75 -21.23 12.23
N PHE A 226 -14.07 -21.38 12.20
CA PHE A 226 -14.85 -21.24 10.98
C PHE A 226 -14.69 -19.84 10.35
N ILE A 227 -14.77 -18.78 11.16
CA ILE A 227 -14.56 -17.39 10.70
C ILE A 227 -13.15 -17.22 10.10
N LYS A 228 -12.11 -17.74 10.77
CA LYS A 228 -10.72 -17.62 10.29
C LYS A 228 -10.52 -18.37 8.98
N LEU A 229 -11.03 -19.61 8.86
CA LEU A 229 -10.95 -20.38 7.62
C LEU A 229 -11.69 -19.69 6.47
N ASN A 230 -12.84 -19.08 6.75
CA ASN A 230 -13.56 -18.26 5.76
C ASN A 230 -12.75 -17.05 5.30
N CYS A 231 -12.06 -16.36 6.21
CA CYS A 231 -11.17 -15.25 5.84
C CYS A 231 -9.96 -15.70 5.04
N SER A 232 -9.27 -16.77 5.46
CA SER A 232 -8.13 -17.32 4.69
C SER A 232 -8.57 -17.81 3.31
N PHE A 233 -9.73 -18.46 3.21
CA PHE A 233 -10.25 -18.89 1.92
C PHE A 233 -10.66 -17.70 1.04
N TYR A 234 -11.24 -16.65 1.63
CA TYR A 234 -11.51 -15.39 0.92
C TYR A 234 -10.22 -14.80 0.34
N ASP A 235 -9.15 -14.71 1.14
CA ASP A 235 -7.87 -14.13 0.71
C ASP A 235 -7.27 -14.96 -0.46
N ILE A 236 -7.27 -16.30 -0.36
CA ILE A 236 -6.82 -17.19 -1.45
C ILE A 236 -7.68 -17.03 -2.70
N ARG A 237 -9.02 -17.00 -2.55
CA ARG A 237 -9.96 -16.84 -3.66
C ARG A 237 -9.73 -15.51 -4.36
N HIS A 238 -9.62 -14.42 -3.59
CA HIS A 238 -9.39 -13.08 -4.11
C HIS A 238 -8.08 -13.03 -4.92
N ASP A 239 -7.01 -13.62 -4.41
CA ASP A 239 -5.74 -13.65 -5.13
C ASP A 239 -5.81 -14.50 -6.41
N LEU A 240 -6.51 -15.65 -6.39
CA LEU A 240 -6.74 -16.49 -7.57
C LEU A 240 -7.56 -15.75 -8.65
N GLU A 241 -8.64 -15.08 -8.24
CA GLU A 241 -9.48 -14.26 -9.13
C GLU A 241 -8.71 -13.07 -9.70
N SER A 242 -7.91 -12.38 -8.87
CA SER A 242 -7.12 -11.22 -9.30
C SER A 242 -6.10 -11.54 -10.38
N ARG A 243 -5.61 -12.78 -10.38
CA ARG A 243 -4.61 -13.29 -11.31
C ARG A 243 -5.22 -14.00 -12.51
N GLY A 244 -6.55 -14.08 -12.59
CA GLY A 244 -7.26 -14.77 -13.66
C GLY A 244 -7.02 -16.28 -13.68
N ALA A 245 -6.67 -16.90 -12.54
CA ALA A 245 -6.41 -18.34 -12.47
C ALA A 245 -7.68 -19.18 -12.73
N LEU A 246 -8.86 -18.58 -12.54
CA LEU A 246 -10.18 -19.18 -12.77
C LEU A 246 -10.81 -18.71 -14.09
N ASP A 247 -10.17 -17.79 -14.82
CA ASP A 247 -10.70 -17.26 -16.07
C ASP A 247 -10.46 -18.26 -17.21
N VAL A 248 -11.47 -18.44 -18.05
CA VAL A 248 -11.37 -19.23 -19.27
C VAL A 248 -11.09 -18.29 -20.43
N GLU A 249 -10.12 -18.65 -21.26
CA GLU A 249 -9.80 -17.89 -22.46
C GLU A 249 -11.00 -17.79 -23.41
N ASP A 250 -11.30 -16.58 -23.87
CA ASP A 250 -12.24 -16.32 -24.94
C ASP A 250 -11.66 -15.32 -25.96
N ASN A 251 -12.35 -15.15 -27.09
CA ASN A 251 -11.92 -14.20 -28.13
C ASN A 251 -11.83 -12.77 -27.59
N SER A 252 -12.69 -12.40 -26.63
CA SER A 252 -12.69 -11.07 -26.01
C SER A 252 -11.44 -10.81 -25.16
N SER A 253 -10.90 -11.84 -24.51
CA SER A 253 -9.68 -11.77 -23.71
C SER A 253 -8.44 -11.53 -24.58
N ARG A 254 -8.41 -12.08 -25.81
CA ARG A 254 -7.34 -11.82 -26.79
C ARG A 254 -7.39 -10.39 -27.32
N GLU A 255 -8.58 -9.90 -27.64
CA GLU A 255 -8.81 -8.52 -28.07
C GLU A 255 -8.45 -7.54 -26.96
N ASP A 256 -8.94 -7.76 -25.74
CA ASP A 256 -8.62 -6.92 -24.59
C ASP A 256 -7.12 -6.91 -24.27
N LEU A 257 -6.41 -8.03 -24.45
CA LEU A 257 -4.95 -8.08 -24.23
C LEU A 257 -4.22 -7.19 -25.23
N LYS A 258 -4.64 -7.25 -26.51
CA LYS A 258 -4.09 -6.41 -27.56
C LYS A 258 -4.38 -4.94 -27.29
N ASP A 259 -5.63 -4.60 -26.99
CA ASP A 259 -6.06 -3.24 -26.68
C ASP A 259 -5.34 -2.69 -25.44
N THR A 260 -5.13 -3.52 -24.41
CA THR A 260 -4.39 -3.15 -23.21
C THR A 260 -2.93 -2.82 -23.54
N LYS A 261 -2.25 -3.65 -24.35
CA LYS A 261 -0.86 -3.41 -24.78
C LYS A 261 -0.74 -2.11 -25.59
N ASP A 262 -1.67 -1.90 -26.52
CA ASP A 262 -1.70 -0.69 -27.34
C ASP A 262 -1.92 0.57 -26.49
N LEU A 263 -2.82 0.52 -25.49
CA LEU A 263 -3.08 1.63 -24.57
C LEU A 263 -1.91 1.89 -23.62
N ILE A 264 -1.22 0.85 -23.14
CA ILE A 264 0.00 0.99 -22.32
C ILE A 264 1.08 1.73 -23.08
N GLU A 265 1.32 1.35 -24.34
CA GLU A 265 2.34 2.00 -25.16
C GLU A 265 2.00 3.47 -25.43
N LYS A 266 0.73 3.75 -25.78
CA LYS A 266 0.26 5.14 -25.97
C LYS A 266 0.43 5.99 -24.71
N ILE A 267 0.07 5.47 -23.53
CA ILE A 267 0.25 6.19 -22.26
C ILE A 267 1.74 6.40 -21.96
N ASN A 268 2.60 5.42 -22.19
CA ASN A 268 4.05 5.57 -22.03
C ASN A 268 4.63 6.67 -22.94
N ILE A 269 4.18 6.71 -24.20
CA ILE A 269 4.56 7.75 -25.16
C ILE A 269 4.11 9.13 -24.65
N SER A 270 2.86 9.26 -24.21
CA SER A 270 2.34 10.52 -23.66
C SER A 270 3.07 10.95 -22.37
N ILE A 271 3.43 10.02 -21.48
CA ILE A 271 4.23 10.34 -20.28
C ILE A 271 5.63 10.85 -20.68
N LYS A 272 6.29 10.20 -21.65
CA LYS A 272 7.58 10.65 -22.17
C LYS A 272 7.48 12.03 -22.83
N ALA A 273 6.43 12.27 -23.61
CA ALA A 273 6.16 13.57 -24.23
C ALA A 273 5.93 14.66 -23.17
N LEU A 274 5.15 14.39 -22.12
CA LEU A 274 4.94 15.32 -21.00
C LEU A 274 6.23 15.62 -20.22
N ALA A 275 7.12 14.64 -20.07
CA ALA A 275 8.42 14.85 -19.43
C ALA A 275 9.34 15.74 -20.28
N GLN A 276 9.29 15.59 -21.60
CA GLN A 276 10.01 16.45 -22.53
C GLN A 276 9.42 17.86 -22.53
N GLU A 277 8.09 17.99 -22.59
CA GLU A 277 7.37 19.27 -22.50
C GLU A 277 7.71 20.01 -21.21
N LYS A 278 7.75 19.31 -20.07
CA LYS A 278 8.20 19.90 -18.78
C LYS A 278 9.63 20.45 -18.84
N THR A 279 10.51 19.78 -19.58
CA THR A 279 11.92 20.21 -19.73
C THR A 279 12.03 21.43 -20.64
N ASP A 280 11.28 21.46 -21.73
CA ASP A 280 11.28 22.57 -22.69
C ASP A 280 10.55 23.80 -22.14
N GLU A 281 9.48 23.59 -21.36
CA GLU A 281 8.84 24.66 -20.59
C GLU A 281 9.78 25.24 -19.54
N LYS A 282 10.55 24.42 -18.82
CA LYS A 282 11.55 24.94 -17.87
C LYS A 282 12.54 25.89 -18.54
N LYS A 283 13.07 25.51 -19.71
CA LYS A 283 13.96 26.38 -20.51
C LYS A 283 13.25 27.66 -20.95
N THR A 284 11.99 27.55 -21.36
CA THR A 284 11.18 28.71 -21.77
C THR A 284 10.97 29.68 -20.61
N LEU A 285 10.64 29.16 -19.41
CA LEU A 285 10.47 29.95 -18.20
C LEU A 285 11.77 30.63 -17.76
N GLU A 286 12.91 29.93 -17.87
CA GLU A 286 14.24 30.52 -17.63
C GLU A 286 14.56 31.64 -18.64
N SER A 287 14.18 31.47 -19.92
CA SER A 287 14.35 32.51 -20.94
C SER A 287 13.45 33.73 -20.68
N MET A 288 12.22 33.54 -20.18
CA MET A 288 11.32 34.64 -19.80
C MET A 288 11.86 35.44 -18.61
N ASP A 289 12.47 34.76 -17.63
CA ASP A 289 13.11 35.44 -16.51
C ASP A 289 14.33 36.25 -16.96
N GLN A 290 15.10 35.70 -17.91
CA GLN A 290 16.24 36.38 -18.49
C GLN A 290 15.83 37.60 -19.34
N GLU A 291 14.78 37.48 -20.16
CA GLU A 291 14.23 38.61 -20.91
C GLU A 291 13.70 39.70 -19.98
N ALA A 292 12.96 39.32 -18.93
CA ALA A 292 12.47 40.26 -17.93
C ALA A 292 13.60 40.93 -17.14
N LEU A 293 14.71 40.23 -16.89
CA LEU A 293 15.91 40.81 -16.28
C LEU A 293 16.58 41.81 -17.23
N VAL A 294 16.76 41.45 -18.50
CA VAL A 294 17.36 42.35 -19.51
C VAL A 294 16.51 43.61 -19.70
N GLU A 295 15.18 43.50 -19.67
CA GLU A 295 14.28 44.66 -19.68
C GLU A 295 14.41 45.52 -18.42
N LEU A 296 14.62 44.90 -17.26
CA LEU A 296 14.69 45.59 -15.97
C LEU A 296 16.03 46.31 -15.74
N VAL A 297 17.15 45.69 -16.15
CA VAL A 297 18.50 46.14 -15.77
C VAL A 297 19.52 46.14 -16.92
N GLY A 298 19.15 45.76 -18.14
CA GLY A 298 20.09 45.56 -19.25
C GLY A 298 20.85 44.22 -19.19
N ASP A 299 21.65 43.92 -20.20
CA ASP A 299 22.44 42.67 -20.24
C ASP A 299 23.64 42.74 -19.28
N VAL A 300 23.42 42.25 -18.06
CA VAL A 300 24.45 42.09 -17.01
C VAL A 300 25.02 40.68 -16.94
N THR A 301 24.65 39.79 -17.87
CA THR A 301 24.94 38.35 -17.80
C THR A 301 26.44 38.06 -17.81
N ILE A 302 27.17 38.74 -18.71
CA ILE A 302 28.62 38.61 -18.84
C ILE A 302 29.32 39.18 -17.61
N PHE A 303 28.82 40.30 -17.07
CA PHE A 303 29.37 40.91 -15.87
C PHE A 303 29.20 40.02 -14.64
N LYS A 304 27.99 39.46 -14.43
CA LYS A 304 27.71 38.50 -13.35
C LYS A 304 28.63 37.28 -13.43
N LYS A 305 28.83 36.72 -14.63
CA LYS A 305 29.74 35.57 -14.85
C LYS A 305 31.17 35.90 -14.41
N ASN A 306 31.67 37.07 -14.80
CA ASN A 306 33.02 37.50 -14.46
C ASN A 306 33.17 37.83 -12.98
N LEU A 307 32.20 38.52 -12.38
CA LEU A 307 32.17 38.79 -10.93
C LEU A 307 32.17 37.50 -10.11
N ASN A 308 31.43 36.46 -10.54
CA ASN A 308 31.46 35.16 -9.88
C ASN A 308 32.84 34.49 -9.97
N ARG A 309 33.50 34.55 -11.14
CA ARG A 309 34.88 34.06 -11.31
C ARG A 309 35.84 34.79 -10.36
N VAL A 310 35.71 36.12 -10.28
CA VAL A 310 36.52 36.99 -9.42
C VAL A 310 36.29 36.69 -7.94
N LYS A 311 35.03 36.51 -7.55
CA LYS A 311 34.64 36.10 -6.19
C LYS A 311 35.29 34.78 -5.79
N THR A 312 35.35 33.78 -6.68
CA THR A 312 35.91 32.45 -6.36
C THR A 312 37.33 32.53 -5.84
N TYR A 313 38.21 33.32 -6.48
CA TYR A 313 39.60 33.42 -6.02
C TYR A 313 39.80 34.46 -4.91
N LEU A 314 38.96 35.51 -4.81
CA LEU A 314 39.03 36.49 -3.71
C LEU A 314 38.48 35.94 -2.38
N SER A 315 37.57 34.96 -2.44
CA SER A 315 36.99 34.34 -1.24
C SER A 315 37.99 33.48 -0.47
N VAL A 316 39.11 33.09 -1.10
CA VAL A 316 40.18 32.35 -0.46
C VAL A 316 41.00 33.31 0.42
N GLY A 317 41.05 33.03 1.72
CA GLY A 317 41.94 33.70 2.68
C GLY A 317 43.40 33.60 2.27
N ILE A 318 44.17 34.67 2.46
CA ILE A 318 45.64 34.56 2.46
C ILE A 318 46.05 34.09 3.85
N VAL A 319 46.52 32.84 3.93
CA VAL A 319 46.96 32.22 5.18
C VAL A 319 48.36 31.66 4.95
N ASP A 320 49.25 31.87 5.91
CA ASP A 320 50.61 31.32 5.80
C ASP A 320 50.56 29.80 5.93
N SER A 321 51.11 29.08 4.94
CA SER A 321 51.04 27.62 4.88
C SER A 321 52.37 27.03 4.38
N ALA A 322 52.65 25.79 4.80
CA ALA A 322 53.85 25.08 4.37
C ALA A 322 53.90 24.77 2.86
N VAL A 323 52.74 24.82 2.18
CA VAL A 323 52.61 24.48 0.75
C VAL A 323 52.71 25.73 -0.15
N LEU A 324 52.13 26.86 0.28
CA LEU A 324 52.22 28.13 -0.42
C LEU A 324 52.40 29.27 0.59
N PRO A 325 53.54 29.99 0.58
CA PRO A 325 53.75 31.14 1.45
C PRO A 325 52.71 32.24 1.21
N SER A 326 52.33 32.95 2.28
CA SER A 326 51.36 34.05 2.24
C SER A 326 51.68 35.13 1.22
N GLU A 327 52.97 35.48 1.05
CA GLU A 327 53.43 36.44 0.03
C GLU A 327 53.25 35.91 -1.41
N THR A 328 53.39 34.61 -1.63
CA THR A 328 53.15 34.00 -2.96
C THR A 328 51.65 34.02 -3.29
N GLN A 329 50.80 33.73 -2.31
CA GLN A 329 49.34 33.83 -2.47
C GLN A 329 48.90 35.26 -2.79
N LYS A 330 49.48 36.26 -2.12
CA LYS A 330 49.27 37.69 -2.39
C LYS A 330 49.58 38.03 -3.85
N LEU A 331 50.77 37.65 -4.33
CA LEU A 331 51.19 37.94 -5.71
C LEU A 331 50.29 37.27 -6.76
N ILE A 332 49.89 36.02 -6.53
CA ILE A 332 48.95 35.31 -7.42
C ILE A 332 47.61 36.04 -7.49
N MET A 333 47.11 36.53 -6.35
CA MET A 333 45.84 37.24 -6.29
C MET A 333 45.90 38.61 -6.98
N ILE A 334 46.97 39.37 -6.75
CA ILE A 334 47.23 40.63 -7.46
C ILE A 334 47.27 40.39 -8.97
N THR A 335 48.00 39.35 -9.40
CA THR A 335 48.13 39.00 -10.83
C THR A 335 46.78 38.64 -11.45
N LYS A 336 45.95 37.85 -10.77
CA LYS A 336 44.62 37.48 -11.26
C LYS A 336 43.67 38.68 -11.37
N VAL A 337 43.66 39.58 -10.38
CA VAL A 337 42.85 40.80 -10.45
C VAL A 337 43.35 41.74 -11.55
N ALA A 338 44.67 41.87 -11.72
CA ALA A 338 45.28 42.68 -12.78
C ALA A 338 44.95 42.12 -14.18
N GLN A 339 44.95 40.80 -14.36
CA GLN A 339 44.53 40.16 -15.62
C GLN A 339 43.06 40.44 -15.97
N ASP A 340 42.20 40.54 -14.94
CA ASP A 340 40.78 40.80 -15.10
C ASP A 340 40.44 42.31 -15.07
N TYR A 341 41.43 43.20 -14.89
CA TYR A 341 41.24 44.63 -14.64
C TYR A 341 40.46 45.34 -15.76
N ASP A 342 40.94 45.28 -17.01
CA ASP A 342 40.31 46.00 -18.13
C ASP A 342 38.87 45.56 -18.35
N LEU A 343 38.62 44.25 -18.20
CA LEU A 343 37.31 43.64 -18.32
C LEU A 343 36.38 44.10 -17.19
N LEU A 344 36.86 44.10 -15.95
CA LEU A 344 36.11 44.55 -14.78
C LEU A 344 35.78 46.04 -14.84
N VAL A 345 36.73 46.89 -15.21
CA VAL A 345 36.51 48.33 -15.34
C VAL A 345 35.50 48.63 -16.45
N THR A 346 35.63 47.99 -17.60
CA THR A 346 34.70 48.16 -18.73
C THR A 346 33.28 47.77 -18.33
N GLN A 347 33.12 46.60 -17.70
CA GLN A 347 31.81 46.09 -17.30
C GLN A 347 31.21 46.86 -16.12
N LEU A 348 32.03 47.33 -15.17
CA LEU A 348 31.60 48.17 -14.06
C LEU A 348 31.14 49.55 -14.56
N ASN A 349 31.81 50.13 -15.56
CA ASN A 349 31.34 51.36 -16.19
C ASN A 349 30.01 51.17 -16.95
N ASN A 350 29.83 50.03 -17.62
CA ASN A 350 28.54 49.68 -18.21
C ASN A 350 27.45 49.54 -17.12
N TYR A 351 27.72 48.80 -16.05
CA TYR A 351 26.83 48.66 -14.89
C TYR A 351 26.45 50.01 -14.25
N ARG A 352 27.42 50.93 -14.11
CA ARG A 352 27.16 52.30 -13.64
C ARG A 352 26.27 53.08 -14.59
N SER A 353 26.49 52.97 -15.90
CA SER A 353 25.67 53.65 -16.92
C SER A 353 24.20 53.23 -16.89
N LEU A 354 23.94 51.97 -16.49
CA LEU A 354 22.60 51.40 -16.33
C LEU A 354 21.88 51.95 -15.08
N LYS A 355 22.59 52.61 -14.15
CA LYS A 355 22.03 53.20 -12.92
C LYS A 355 21.26 52.21 -12.04
N ILE A 356 21.68 50.95 -12.05
CA ILE A 356 21.00 49.84 -11.36
C ILE A 356 21.61 49.51 -9.98
N SER A 357 22.73 50.12 -9.64
CA SER A 357 23.42 49.94 -8.35
C SER A 357 22.60 50.46 -7.19
N SER A 358 22.53 49.68 -6.10
CA SER A 358 21.84 50.09 -4.88
C SER A 358 22.52 51.30 -4.23
N ILE A 359 23.84 51.47 -4.41
CA ILE A 359 24.62 52.56 -3.84
C ILE A 359 25.67 53.03 -4.88
N PRO A 360 25.32 53.98 -5.78
CA PRO A 360 26.20 54.40 -6.88
C PRO A 360 27.59 54.90 -6.43
N MET A 361 27.66 55.59 -5.28
CA MET A 361 28.93 56.06 -4.73
C MET A 361 29.93 54.93 -4.45
N LEU A 362 29.44 53.72 -4.09
CA LEU A 362 30.31 52.57 -3.87
C LEU A 362 30.83 51.95 -5.16
N ASP A 363 30.23 52.24 -6.31
CA ASP A 363 30.78 51.84 -7.62
C ASP A 363 31.99 52.70 -7.98
N ASP A 364 31.94 53.99 -7.65
CA ASP A 364 33.05 54.93 -7.85
C ASP A 364 34.24 54.56 -6.98
N ILE A 365 33.98 54.20 -5.72
CA ILE A 365 34.99 53.68 -4.81
C ILE A 365 35.55 52.35 -5.34
N PHE A 366 34.71 51.47 -5.89
CA PHE A 366 35.19 50.22 -6.47
C PHE A 366 36.13 50.46 -7.66
N LEU A 367 35.84 51.43 -8.53
CA LEU A 367 36.75 51.83 -9.60
C LEU A 367 38.07 52.37 -9.08
N GLN A 368 38.05 53.20 -8.03
CA GLN A 368 39.26 53.72 -7.40
C GLN A 368 40.10 52.59 -6.78
N ASP A 369 39.47 51.61 -6.16
CA ASP A 369 40.16 50.46 -5.59
C ASP A 369 40.69 49.51 -6.67
N LEU A 370 39.97 49.33 -7.78
CA LEU A 370 40.45 48.57 -8.95
C LEU A 370 41.64 49.27 -9.63
N ALA A 371 41.68 50.61 -9.67
CA ALA A 371 42.76 51.36 -10.31
C ALA A 371 44.15 51.04 -9.73
N LYS A 372 44.22 50.60 -8.46
CA LYS A 372 45.47 50.13 -7.82
C LYS A 372 46.03 48.85 -8.44
N PHE A 373 45.21 48.08 -9.16
CA PHE A 373 45.57 46.86 -9.87
C PHE A 373 45.89 47.12 -11.35
N ASN A 374 45.85 48.37 -11.81
CA ASN A 374 46.24 48.73 -13.16
C ASN A 374 47.77 48.61 -13.32
N SER A 375 48.24 47.66 -14.11
CA SER A 375 49.67 47.44 -14.34
C SER A 375 50.37 48.59 -15.08
N ILE A 376 49.61 49.48 -15.72
CA ILE A 376 50.15 50.66 -16.42
C ILE A 376 50.47 51.78 -15.41
N ASP A 377 49.75 51.85 -14.28
CA ASP A 377 50.04 52.79 -13.20
C ASP A 377 51.11 52.23 -12.27
N VAL A 378 52.36 52.35 -12.71
CA VAL A 378 53.54 51.78 -12.04
C VAL A 378 53.67 52.24 -10.58
N LEU A 379 53.23 53.45 -10.24
CA LEU A 379 53.30 54.00 -8.90
C LEU A 379 52.33 53.28 -7.94
N ASN A 380 51.05 53.21 -8.30
CA ASN A 380 50.03 52.59 -7.45
C ASN A 380 50.15 51.06 -7.43
N PHE A 381 50.48 50.45 -8.57
CA PHE A 381 50.72 49.00 -8.65
C PHE A 381 51.98 48.59 -7.87
N GLY A 382 53.06 49.38 -7.95
CA GLY A 382 54.28 49.17 -7.18
C GLY A 382 54.04 49.23 -5.67
N GLN A 383 53.23 50.18 -5.20
CA GLN A 383 52.84 50.28 -3.79
C GLN A 383 52.09 49.02 -3.33
N LEU A 384 51.16 48.50 -4.14
CA LEU A 384 50.40 47.29 -3.83
C LEU A 384 51.29 46.06 -3.60
N LEU A 385 52.40 45.95 -4.33
CA LEU A 385 53.37 44.85 -4.18
C LEU A 385 54.16 44.93 -2.88
N THR A 386 54.39 46.15 -2.35
CA THR A 386 55.18 46.40 -1.13
C THR A 386 54.41 46.22 0.18
N ILE A 387 53.08 46.18 0.14
CA ILE A 387 52.22 45.97 1.31
C ILE A 387 52.40 44.53 1.83
N LYS A 388 52.42 44.35 3.15
CA LYS A 388 52.52 43.01 3.77
C LYS A 388 51.31 42.15 3.42
N ALA A 389 51.49 40.83 3.28
CA ALA A 389 50.39 39.91 2.95
C ALA A 389 49.16 40.01 3.86
N SER A 390 49.33 40.20 5.17
CA SER A 390 48.21 40.39 6.11
C SER A 390 47.43 41.67 5.84
N GLU A 391 48.14 42.79 5.63
CA GLU A 391 47.53 44.08 5.34
C GLU A 391 46.83 44.10 3.98
N PHE A 392 47.38 43.42 2.97
CA PHE A 392 46.70 43.22 1.69
C PHE A 392 45.43 42.38 1.84
N ASN A 393 45.49 41.29 2.62
CA ASN A 393 44.38 40.38 2.86
C ASN A 393 43.18 41.06 3.55
N ASP A 394 43.47 41.89 4.55
CA ASP A 394 42.47 42.51 5.43
C ASP A 394 41.91 43.80 4.84
N ASN A 395 42.72 44.53 4.06
CA ASN A 395 42.30 45.80 3.46
C ASN A 395 41.96 45.66 1.98
N GLN A 396 42.92 45.31 1.13
CA GLN A 396 42.74 45.41 -0.33
C GLN A 396 41.86 44.27 -0.87
N ARG A 397 42.18 43.02 -0.56
CA ARG A 397 41.37 41.86 -0.97
C ARG A 397 39.95 41.96 -0.41
N ALA A 398 39.81 42.25 0.88
CA ALA A 398 38.50 42.33 1.53
C ALA A 398 37.61 43.42 0.91
N LYS A 399 38.17 44.59 0.55
CA LYS A 399 37.43 45.66 -0.16
C LYS A 399 36.94 45.21 -1.54
N ILE A 400 37.82 44.63 -2.36
CA ILE A 400 37.42 44.12 -3.69
C ILE A 400 36.35 43.03 -3.54
N LEU A 401 36.53 42.10 -2.60
CA LEU A 401 35.55 41.04 -2.33
C LEU A 401 34.20 41.60 -1.88
N PHE A 402 34.21 42.63 -1.02
CA PHE A 402 33.00 43.33 -0.59
C PHE A 402 32.25 43.93 -1.78
N HIS A 403 32.93 44.69 -2.64
CA HIS A 403 32.29 45.30 -3.81
C HIS A 403 31.74 44.26 -4.79
N VAL A 404 32.52 43.21 -5.08
CA VAL A 404 32.09 42.09 -5.94
C VAL A 404 30.85 41.40 -5.36
N THR A 405 30.86 41.11 -4.06
CA THR A 405 29.74 40.45 -3.38
C THR A 405 28.49 41.33 -3.35
N ARG A 406 28.65 42.63 -3.10
CA ARG A 406 27.54 43.59 -3.13
C ARG A 406 26.90 43.67 -4.51
N ILE A 407 27.68 43.85 -5.57
CA ILE A 407 27.14 43.94 -6.94
C ILE A 407 26.44 42.63 -7.34
N LEU A 408 27.01 41.48 -6.99
CA LEU A 408 26.33 40.19 -7.21
C LEU A 408 25.01 40.09 -6.44
N SER A 409 24.94 40.64 -5.24
CA SER A 409 23.70 40.72 -4.46
C SER A 409 22.67 41.66 -5.09
N ASP A 410 23.10 42.82 -5.58
CA ASP A 410 22.24 43.79 -6.28
C ASP A 410 21.61 43.14 -7.53
N ILE A 411 22.42 42.43 -8.33
CA ILE A 411 21.92 41.66 -9.48
C ILE A 411 20.95 40.56 -9.03
N GLY A 412 21.26 39.84 -7.95
CA GLY A 412 20.42 38.77 -7.42
C GLY A 412 19.03 39.24 -6.98
N ILE A 413 18.92 40.40 -6.33
CA ILE A 413 17.63 41.00 -5.94
C ILE A 413 16.79 41.34 -7.18
N LYS A 414 17.43 41.82 -8.25
CA LYS A 414 16.75 42.17 -9.51
C LYS A 414 16.28 40.94 -10.27
N GLU A 415 17.04 39.84 -10.22
CA GLU A 415 16.62 38.53 -10.72
C GLU A 415 15.40 37.99 -9.99
N GLU A 416 15.33 38.15 -8.67
CA GLU A 416 14.17 37.75 -7.87
C GLU A 416 12.91 38.56 -8.26
N ILE A 417 13.05 39.87 -8.48
CA ILE A 417 11.97 40.73 -8.95
C ILE A 417 11.51 40.32 -10.37
N ALA A 418 12.44 40.04 -11.28
CA ALA A 418 12.12 39.57 -12.62
C ALA A 418 11.38 38.23 -12.60
N SER A 419 11.85 37.28 -11.78
CA SER A 419 11.20 35.98 -11.59
C SER A 419 9.78 36.11 -10.99
N THR A 420 9.57 37.09 -10.11
CA THR A 420 8.27 37.35 -9.46
C THR A 420 7.18 37.75 -10.45
N LYS A 421 7.53 38.54 -11.48
CA LYS A 421 6.58 38.92 -12.55
C LYS A 421 6.06 37.74 -13.36
N ASN A 422 6.83 36.65 -13.42
CA ASN A 422 6.49 35.45 -14.19
C ASN A 422 5.84 34.34 -13.35
N ILE A 423 5.59 34.55 -12.05
CA ILE A 423 5.09 33.51 -11.13
C ILE A 423 3.72 32.95 -11.55
N GLU A 424 2.79 33.78 -12.01
CA GLU A 424 1.45 33.31 -12.40
C GLU A 424 1.50 32.40 -13.63
N ALA A 425 2.31 32.77 -14.64
CA ALA A 425 2.56 31.94 -15.82
C ALA A 425 3.24 30.61 -15.47
N LYS A 426 4.19 30.64 -14.50
CA LYS A 426 4.85 29.43 -13.97
C LYS A 426 3.85 28.51 -13.26
N LYS A 427 2.98 29.06 -12.41
CA LYS A 427 2.01 28.29 -11.62
C LYS A 427 0.96 27.60 -12.48
N LEU A 428 0.41 28.29 -13.49
CA LEU A 428 -0.66 27.73 -14.33
C LEU A 428 -0.16 26.52 -15.14
N LYS A 429 0.99 26.66 -15.82
CA LYS A 429 1.53 25.63 -16.73
C LYS A 429 2.11 24.41 -16.00
N VAL A 430 2.85 24.64 -14.92
CA VAL A 430 3.38 23.54 -14.09
C VAL A 430 2.24 22.75 -13.44
N SER A 431 1.15 23.41 -13.04
CA SER A 431 -0.02 22.74 -12.48
C SER A 431 -0.72 21.83 -13.49
N ASP A 432 -0.85 22.26 -14.74
CA ASP A 432 -1.55 21.47 -15.76
C ASP A 432 -0.76 20.22 -16.19
N LEU A 433 0.56 20.33 -16.37
CA LEU A 433 1.42 19.17 -16.63
C LEU A 433 1.43 18.19 -15.46
N GLN A 434 1.48 18.69 -14.22
CA GLN A 434 1.45 17.87 -13.03
C GLN A 434 0.13 17.10 -12.89
N LYS A 435 -1.01 17.76 -13.13
CA LYS A 435 -2.34 17.11 -13.13
C LYS A 435 -2.44 16.00 -14.17
N LYS A 436 -1.91 16.20 -15.39
CA LYS A 436 -1.89 15.15 -16.42
C LYS A 436 -1.04 13.94 -16.01
N LEU A 437 0.10 14.18 -15.36
CA LEU A 437 0.97 13.10 -14.89
C LEU A 437 0.33 12.31 -13.74
N GLU A 438 -0.34 13.00 -12.81
CA GLU A 438 -1.16 12.38 -11.75
C GLU A 438 -2.37 11.60 -12.30
N LEU A 439 -2.88 11.98 -13.48
CA LEU A 439 -3.98 11.30 -14.15
C LEU A 439 -3.55 9.99 -14.86
N TYR A 440 -2.38 10.00 -15.51
CA TYR A 440 -1.90 8.88 -16.33
C TYR A 440 -1.15 7.81 -15.53
N THR A 441 -0.36 8.20 -14.53
CA THR A 441 0.45 7.26 -13.72
C THR A 441 -0.38 6.16 -13.04
N PRO A 442 -1.48 6.44 -12.31
CA PRO A 442 -2.26 5.39 -11.66
C PRO A 442 -2.98 4.49 -12.69
N ARG A 443 -3.43 5.05 -13.82
CA ARG A 443 -4.07 4.28 -14.89
C ARG A 443 -3.09 3.33 -15.58
N LEU A 444 -1.85 3.77 -15.81
CA LEU A 444 -0.79 2.90 -16.33
C LEU A 444 -0.53 1.73 -15.38
N ALA A 445 -0.50 1.98 -14.06
CA ALA A 445 -0.31 0.93 -13.07
C ALA A 445 -1.44 -0.10 -13.10
N GLU A 446 -2.70 0.34 -13.21
CA GLU A 446 -3.85 -0.57 -13.33
C GLU A 446 -3.86 -1.34 -14.66
N LEU A 447 -3.55 -0.69 -15.79
CA LEU A 447 -3.45 -1.39 -17.09
C LEU A 447 -2.36 -2.45 -17.09
N LYS A 448 -1.22 -2.21 -16.45
CA LYS A 448 -0.16 -3.22 -16.32
C LYS A 448 -0.61 -4.45 -15.52
N LYS A 449 -1.40 -4.26 -14.46
CA LYS A 449 -2.02 -5.39 -13.74
C LYS A 449 -2.97 -6.18 -14.63
N ILE A 450 -3.77 -5.49 -15.45
CA ILE A 450 -4.70 -6.09 -16.40
C ILE A 450 -3.93 -6.87 -17.48
N GLU A 451 -2.85 -6.29 -18.01
CA GLU A 451 -1.96 -6.96 -18.96
C GLU A 451 -1.36 -8.23 -18.36
N GLU A 452 -0.82 -8.16 -17.15
CA GLU A 452 -0.28 -9.34 -16.44
C GLU A 452 -1.34 -10.43 -16.23
N ARG A 453 -2.57 -10.06 -15.88
CA ARG A 453 -3.71 -10.99 -15.77
C ARG A 453 -4.03 -11.62 -17.12
N LEU A 454 -4.23 -10.80 -18.16
CA LEU A 454 -4.65 -11.27 -19.49
C LEU A 454 -3.59 -12.12 -20.19
N ASN A 455 -2.30 -11.81 -20.02
CA ASN A 455 -1.22 -12.67 -20.50
C ASN A 455 -1.28 -14.08 -19.87
N ARG A 456 -1.76 -14.21 -18.62
CA ARG A 456 -1.96 -15.53 -17.98
C ARG A 456 -3.14 -16.29 -18.57
N VAL A 457 -4.21 -15.60 -18.92
CA VAL A 457 -5.44 -16.18 -19.47
C VAL A 457 -5.25 -16.63 -20.92
N VAL A 458 -4.59 -15.81 -21.74
CA VAL A 458 -4.41 -16.02 -23.19
C VAL A 458 -3.23 -16.94 -23.54
N SER A 459 -2.44 -17.36 -22.54
CA SER A 459 -1.27 -18.21 -22.76
C SER A 459 -1.67 -19.54 -23.43
N PRO A 460 -0.98 -19.97 -24.51
CA PRO A 460 -1.35 -21.17 -25.27
C PRO A 460 -1.26 -22.42 -24.39
N LYS A 461 -2.42 -22.94 -23.97
CA LYS A 461 -2.56 -24.26 -23.34
C LYS A 461 -2.84 -25.29 -24.43
N GLU A 462 -1.79 -25.68 -25.17
CA GLU A 462 -1.89 -26.85 -26.03
C GLU A 462 -1.71 -28.13 -25.19
N TYR A 463 -2.39 -29.20 -25.59
CA TYR A 463 -2.27 -30.53 -24.98
C TYR A 463 -0.81 -31.01 -25.04
N SER A 464 -0.06 -30.79 -23.97
CA SER A 464 1.34 -31.24 -23.86
C SER A 464 1.41 -32.60 -23.16
N ALA A 465 2.32 -33.46 -23.63
CA ALA A 465 2.64 -34.74 -22.99
C ALA A 465 3.61 -34.60 -21.79
N THR A 466 4.07 -33.37 -21.49
CA THR A 466 4.92 -33.07 -20.34
C THR A 466 4.06 -32.65 -19.15
N ASP A 467 4.34 -33.17 -17.95
CA ASP A 467 3.72 -32.68 -16.70
C ASP A 467 4.07 -31.20 -16.49
N ASP A 468 3.13 -30.34 -16.86
CA ASP A 468 3.19 -28.89 -16.78
C ASP A 468 2.56 -28.37 -15.47
N GLY A 469 2.17 -29.27 -14.56
CA GLY A 469 1.45 -28.94 -13.33
C GLY A 469 -0.08 -28.93 -13.45
N THR A 470 -0.65 -29.42 -14.56
CA THR A 470 -2.12 -29.53 -14.74
C THR A 470 -2.80 -30.36 -13.64
N ASP A 471 -2.16 -31.42 -13.15
CA ASP A 471 -2.70 -32.24 -12.03
C ASP A 471 -2.87 -31.41 -10.73
N ASN A 472 -1.95 -30.48 -10.47
CA ASN A 472 -2.05 -29.58 -9.33
C ASN A 472 -3.16 -28.56 -9.52
N MET A 473 -3.37 -28.08 -10.75
CA MET A 473 -4.46 -27.17 -11.08
C MET A 473 -5.82 -27.85 -10.88
N VAL A 474 -5.99 -29.09 -11.35
CA VAL A 474 -7.22 -29.87 -11.14
C VAL A 474 -7.48 -30.08 -9.66
N SER A 475 -6.47 -30.50 -8.88
CA SER A 475 -6.61 -30.65 -7.43
C SER A 475 -6.90 -29.33 -6.72
N MET A 476 -6.29 -28.23 -7.17
CA MET A 476 -6.56 -26.88 -6.65
C MET A 476 -8.00 -26.46 -6.89
N LEU A 477 -8.52 -26.66 -8.11
CA LEU A 477 -9.91 -26.36 -8.49
C LEU A 477 -10.91 -27.25 -7.75
N GLU A 478 -10.60 -28.54 -7.57
CA GLU A 478 -11.43 -29.47 -6.81
C GLU A 478 -11.50 -29.07 -5.33
N ASN A 479 -10.35 -28.78 -4.70
CA ASN A 479 -10.32 -28.30 -3.32
C ASN A 479 -11.03 -26.95 -3.17
N TYR A 480 -10.82 -26.02 -4.12
CA TYR A 480 -11.53 -24.74 -4.16
C TYR A 480 -13.05 -24.94 -4.19
N LYS A 481 -13.54 -25.81 -5.08
CA LYS A 481 -14.95 -26.14 -5.18
C LYS A 481 -15.49 -26.76 -3.89
N ASN A 482 -14.80 -27.76 -3.35
CA ASN A 482 -15.22 -28.44 -2.12
C ASN A 482 -15.30 -27.48 -0.93
N ILE A 483 -14.28 -26.62 -0.76
CA ILE A 483 -14.26 -25.62 0.31
C ILE A 483 -15.40 -24.61 0.12
N SER A 484 -15.57 -24.10 -1.10
CA SER A 484 -16.65 -23.17 -1.44
C SER A 484 -18.03 -23.77 -1.11
N GLU A 485 -18.29 -25.01 -1.52
CA GLU A 485 -19.55 -25.71 -1.23
C GLU A 485 -19.79 -25.92 0.27
N GLN A 486 -18.73 -26.08 1.06
CA GLN A 486 -18.84 -26.28 2.50
C GLN A 486 -19.03 -24.95 3.25
N ILE A 487 -18.21 -23.93 2.98
CA ILE A 487 -18.27 -22.61 3.62
C ILE A 487 -19.56 -21.89 3.23
N TYR A 488 -19.89 -21.86 1.94
CA TYR A 488 -21.07 -21.16 1.43
C TYR A 488 -22.30 -22.07 1.32
N GLY A 489 -22.18 -23.33 1.74
CA GLY A 489 -23.29 -24.26 1.84
C GLY A 489 -23.60 -24.64 3.28
N GLU A 490 -23.34 -25.91 3.62
CA GLU A 490 -23.80 -26.52 4.87
C GLU A 490 -23.33 -25.78 6.13
N TRP A 491 -22.03 -25.48 6.22
CA TRP A 491 -21.47 -24.87 7.42
C TRP A 491 -21.83 -23.39 7.53
N GLY A 492 -21.84 -22.65 6.43
CA GLY A 492 -22.30 -21.25 6.40
C GLY A 492 -23.77 -21.12 6.84
N GLU A 493 -24.65 -21.98 6.34
CA GLU A 493 -26.05 -22.01 6.77
C GLU A 493 -26.16 -22.31 8.28
N LYS A 494 -25.49 -23.36 8.75
CA LYS A 494 -25.50 -23.75 10.17
C LYS A 494 -24.95 -22.65 11.08
N PHE A 495 -23.88 -21.97 10.65
CA PHE A 495 -23.27 -20.86 11.37
C PHE A 495 -24.22 -19.66 11.46
N LEU A 496 -24.86 -19.28 10.35
CA LEU A 496 -25.84 -18.20 10.32
C LEU A 496 -27.09 -18.53 11.13
N LYS A 497 -27.56 -19.79 11.09
CA LYS A 497 -28.66 -20.25 11.91
C LYS A 497 -28.32 -20.14 13.41
N TYR A 498 -27.14 -20.60 13.81
CA TYR A 498 -26.66 -20.49 15.18
C TYR A 498 -26.60 -19.02 15.63
N THR A 499 -25.87 -18.18 14.88
CA THR A 499 -25.67 -16.78 15.24
C THR A 499 -26.99 -16.02 15.34
N THR A 500 -27.92 -16.28 14.41
CA THR A 500 -29.24 -15.66 14.40
C THR A 500 -30.11 -16.11 15.59
N GLN A 501 -30.20 -17.42 15.84
CA GLN A 501 -31.02 -17.97 16.93
C GLN A 501 -30.45 -17.59 18.31
N LYS A 502 -29.13 -17.72 18.49
CA LYS A 502 -28.48 -17.49 19.76
C LYS A 502 -28.48 -16.01 20.14
N SER A 503 -28.18 -15.11 19.19
CA SER A 503 -28.27 -13.66 19.43
C SER A 503 -29.69 -13.23 19.80
N TYR A 504 -30.71 -13.76 19.12
CA TYR A 504 -32.11 -13.49 19.44
C TYR A 504 -32.48 -13.98 20.85
N ALA A 505 -32.13 -15.22 21.19
CA ALA A 505 -32.42 -15.80 22.50
C ALA A 505 -31.74 -15.04 23.65
N GLU A 506 -30.49 -14.63 23.47
CA GLU A 506 -29.76 -13.82 24.46
C GLU A 506 -30.30 -12.40 24.57
N ALA A 507 -30.70 -11.78 23.46
CA ALA A 507 -31.35 -10.46 23.46
C ALA A 507 -32.72 -10.50 24.18
N LYS A 508 -33.50 -11.56 23.98
CA LYS A 508 -34.75 -11.79 24.71
C LYS A 508 -34.49 -11.99 26.21
N THR A 509 -33.55 -12.87 26.55
CA THR A 509 -33.14 -13.12 27.94
C THR A 509 -32.66 -11.84 28.63
N PHE A 510 -31.92 -11.00 27.91
CA PHE A 510 -31.48 -9.69 28.39
C PHE A 510 -32.67 -8.78 28.75
N ARG A 511 -33.68 -8.66 27.88
CA ARG A 511 -34.89 -7.86 28.15
C ARG A 511 -35.64 -8.37 29.38
N GLU A 512 -35.84 -9.68 29.48
CA GLU A 512 -36.48 -10.30 30.65
C GLU A 512 -35.69 -10.05 31.95
N LYS A 513 -34.36 -10.11 31.91
CA LYS A 513 -33.52 -9.80 33.07
C LYS A 513 -33.62 -8.33 33.46
N ILE A 514 -33.73 -7.41 32.50
CA ILE A 514 -33.95 -5.99 32.78
C ILE A 514 -35.31 -5.75 33.42
N GLU A 515 -36.38 -6.36 32.91
CA GLU A 515 -37.72 -6.23 33.49
C GLU A 515 -37.74 -6.73 34.95
N ARG A 516 -37.12 -7.89 35.21
CA ARG A 516 -36.97 -8.41 36.57
C ARG A 516 -36.11 -7.50 37.45
N PHE A 517 -35.03 -6.94 36.90
CA PHE A 517 -34.16 -6.00 37.60
C PHE A 517 -34.90 -4.71 37.98
N ASN A 518 -35.65 -4.12 37.05
CA ASN A 518 -36.46 -2.92 37.29
C ASN A 518 -37.60 -3.21 38.28
N THR A 519 -38.21 -4.40 38.23
CA THR A 519 -39.21 -4.81 39.22
C THR A 519 -38.60 -4.94 40.62
N LYS A 520 -37.38 -5.48 40.73
CA LYS A 520 -36.70 -5.73 42.01
C LYS A 520 -36.11 -4.46 42.65
N TYR A 521 -35.59 -3.53 41.84
CA TYR A 521 -34.81 -2.39 42.31
C TYR A 521 -35.37 -1.01 41.91
N GLY A 522 -36.45 -0.97 41.12
CA GLY A 522 -37.05 0.25 40.58
C GLY A 522 -36.28 0.84 39.38
N ASP A 523 -36.90 1.80 38.69
CA ASP A 523 -36.30 2.48 37.52
C ASP A 523 -35.20 3.48 37.89
N GLN A 524 -35.19 3.93 39.14
CA GLN A 524 -34.14 4.78 39.70
C GLN A 524 -33.72 4.24 41.05
N PRO A 525 -32.59 3.50 41.15
CA PRO A 525 -32.00 3.24 42.44
C PRO A 525 -31.66 4.60 43.06
N LYS A 526 -32.34 4.95 44.16
CA LYS A 526 -32.02 6.13 44.97
C LYS A 526 -30.53 6.11 45.26
N ASN A 527 -29.87 7.27 45.40
CA ASN A 527 -28.47 7.37 45.84
C ASN A 527 -28.27 6.53 47.11
N PHE A 528 -27.91 5.25 46.95
CA PHE A 528 -27.65 4.36 48.05
C PHE A 528 -26.33 4.85 48.61
N LYS A 529 -26.36 5.47 49.80
CA LYS A 529 -25.16 5.53 50.62
C LYS A 529 -24.68 4.09 50.71
N VAL A 530 -23.42 3.87 50.35
CA VAL A 530 -22.78 2.56 50.18
C VAL A 530 -22.74 1.84 51.52
N ASP A 531 -23.88 1.31 51.97
CA ASP A 531 -23.88 0.16 52.85
C ASP A 531 -23.44 -1.01 51.97
N LYS A 532 -22.33 -1.65 52.35
CA LYS A 532 -21.57 -2.57 51.49
C LYS A 532 -22.40 -3.71 50.87
N SER A 533 -23.46 -4.17 51.54
CA SER A 533 -24.20 -5.37 51.11
C SER A 533 -25.19 -5.15 49.95
N PRO A 534 -26.14 -4.18 49.99
CA PRO A 534 -27.12 -4.02 48.89
C PRO A 534 -26.51 -3.56 47.56
N ALA A 535 -25.48 -2.71 47.60
CA ALA A 535 -24.82 -2.17 46.40
C ALA A 535 -24.08 -3.28 45.63
N THR A 536 -23.37 -4.18 46.31
CA THR A 536 -22.70 -5.33 45.68
C THR A 536 -23.69 -6.20 44.91
N TYR A 537 -24.82 -6.59 45.51
CA TYR A 537 -25.80 -7.45 44.84
C TYR A 537 -26.41 -6.79 43.59
N ILE A 538 -26.70 -5.49 43.66
CA ILE A 538 -27.16 -4.72 42.50
C ILE A 538 -26.10 -4.73 41.39
N CYS A 539 -24.83 -4.50 41.76
CA CYS A 539 -23.72 -4.49 40.81
C CYS A 539 -23.46 -5.86 40.17
N GLN A 540 -23.59 -6.95 40.92
CA GLN A 540 -23.51 -8.32 40.39
C GLN A 540 -24.63 -8.61 39.38
N ASP A 541 -25.87 -8.20 39.69
CA ASP A 541 -27.01 -8.38 38.79
C ASP A 541 -26.86 -7.53 37.51
N ILE A 542 -26.42 -6.26 37.64
CA ILE A 542 -26.09 -5.39 36.51
C ILE A 542 -24.99 -6.02 35.64
N GLN A 543 -23.91 -6.54 36.24
CA GLN A 543 -22.81 -7.17 35.52
C GLN A 543 -23.29 -8.36 34.69
N LYS A 544 -24.15 -9.22 35.25
CA LYS A 544 -24.75 -10.36 34.54
C LYS A 544 -25.64 -9.91 33.37
N ILE A 545 -26.38 -8.82 33.53
CA ILE A 545 -27.21 -8.23 32.47
C ILE A 545 -26.33 -7.69 31.33
N ARG A 546 -25.27 -6.94 31.66
CA ARG A 546 -24.30 -6.40 30.68
C ARG A 546 -23.64 -7.51 29.85
N ILE A 547 -23.21 -8.59 30.51
CA ILE A 547 -22.61 -9.76 29.84
C ILE A 547 -23.62 -10.39 28.85
N SER A 548 -24.89 -10.55 29.25
CA SER A 548 -25.94 -11.11 28.39
C SER A 548 -26.13 -10.30 27.10
N TYR A 549 -26.22 -8.96 27.21
CA TYR A 549 -26.34 -8.09 26.03
C TYR A 549 -25.08 -8.12 25.17
N LYS A 550 -23.89 -8.01 25.79
CA LYS A 550 -22.63 -8.01 25.06
C LYS A 550 -22.42 -9.31 24.30
N TYR A 551 -22.81 -10.44 24.87
CA TYR A 551 -22.76 -11.70 24.18
C TYR A 551 -23.74 -11.77 22.99
N ALA A 552 -24.97 -11.27 23.14
CA ALA A 552 -25.92 -11.16 22.02
C ALA A 552 -25.38 -10.26 20.88
N GLU A 553 -24.77 -9.12 21.24
CA GLU A 553 -24.15 -8.17 20.32
C GLU A 553 -22.95 -8.80 19.57
N SER A 554 -22.06 -9.49 20.27
CA SER A 554 -20.93 -10.18 19.65
C SER A 554 -21.37 -11.29 18.70
N VAL A 555 -22.35 -12.11 19.09
CA VAL A 555 -22.81 -13.24 18.27
C VAL A 555 -23.52 -12.77 16.99
N VAL A 556 -24.33 -11.69 17.05
CA VAL A 556 -24.94 -11.14 15.84
C VAL A 556 -23.90 -10.47 14.94
N GLN A 557 -22.86 -9.87 15.53
CA GLN A 557 -21.75 -9.29 14.79
C GLN A 557 -20.96 -10.36 14.02
N GLU A 558 -20.68 -11.52 14.63
CA GLU A 558 -20.03 -12.66 13.95
C GLU A 558 -20.81 -13.11 12.69
N GLY A 559 -22.15 -13.16 12.78
CA GLY A 559 -23.00 -13.49 11.62
C GLY A 559 -22.98 -12.40 10.53
N TYR A 560 -23.02 -11.13 10.94
CA TYR A 560 -22.92 -9.99 10.03
C TYR A 560 -21.58 -9.96 9.29
N ASP A 561 -20.49 -10.21 10.02
CA ASP A 561 -19.14 -10.25 9.51
C ASP A 561 -18.95 -11.34 8.45
N PHE A 562 -19.53 -12.53 8.63
CA PHE A 562 -19.54 -13.59 7.62
C PHE A 562 -20.26 -13.17 6.33
N ILE A 563 -21.44 -12.53 6.45
CA ILE A 563 -22.24 -12.05 5.31
C ILE A 563 -21.52 -10.95 4.54
N VAL A 564 -20.95 -9.96 5.25
CA VAL A 564 -20.25 -8.84 4.61
C VAL A 564 -18.93 -9.26 3.99
N THR A 565 -18.23 -10.22 4.62
CA THR A 565 -16.98 -10.77 4.09
C THR A 565 -17.17 -11.38 2.71
N ASN A 566 -18.30 -12.06 2.49
CA ASN A 566 -18.58 -12.78 1.25
C ASN A 566 -19.66 -12.09 0.40
N LYS A 567 -19.85 -10.78 0.58
CA LYS A 567 -20.93 -10.03 -0.08
C LYS A 567 -20.89 -10.14 -1.60
N ASP A 568 -19.70 -10.23 -2.19
CA ASP A 568 -19.49 -10.32 -3.63
C ASP A 568 -20.08 -11.61 -4.24
N LEU A 569 -20.19 -12.68 -3.44
CA LEU A 569 -20.84 -13.93 -3.82
C LEU A 569 -22.37 -13.92 -3.62
N PHE A 570 -22.88 -13.03 -2.78
CA PHE A 570 -24.29 -13.01 -2.39
C PHE A 570 -25.08 -11.82 -2.97
N HIS A 571 -24.40 -10.80 -3.49
CA HIS A 571 -24.97 -9.53 -3.96
C HIS A 571 -25.63 -9.60 -5.35
N THR A 572 -25.50 -10.70 -6.10
CA THR A 572 -26.03 -10.77 -7.48
C THR A 572 -27.44 -11.36 -7.54
N ASP A 573 -28.41 -10.53 -7.95
CA ASP A 573 -29.73 -10.98 -8.43
C ASP A 573 -29.64 -11.63 -9.84
N SER A 574 -28.47 -11.59 -10.48
CA SER A 574 -28.22 -12.14 -11.82
C SER A 574 -27.01 -13.09 -11.83
N ARG A 575 -27.29 -14.38 -12.14
CA ARG A 575 -26.36 -15.50 -12.35
C ARG A 575 -25.36 -15.76 -11.21
N ASN A 576 -25.73 -16.67 -10.32
CA ASN A 576 -24.76 -17.42 -9.53
C ASN A 576 -24.05 -18.44 -10.42
N TYR A 577 -22.77 -18.69 -10.14
CA TYR A 577 -21.96 -19.79 -10.71
C TYR A 577 -22.63 -21.18 -10.57
N TYR A 578 -23.64 -21.30 -9.71
CA TYR A 578 -24.30 -22.55 -9.32
C TYR A 578 -25.76 -22.70 -9.76
N ASN A 579 -26.44 -21.68 -10.32
CA ASN A 579 -27.80 -21.87 -10.87
C ASN A 579 -28.32 -20.70 -11.73
N ASN A 580 -29.11 -21.06 -12.74
CA ASN A 580 -29.99 -20.15 -13.50
C ASN A 580 -31.12 -19.65 -12.57
N THR A 581 -31.41 -18.34 -12.61
CA THR A 581 -32.59 -17.63 -12.07
C THR A 581 -33.22 -18.15 -10.77
N LEU A 582 -33.17 -17.33 -9.73
CA LEU A 582 -33.93 -17.50 -8.48
C LEU A 582 -35.44 -17.61 -8.80
N ASP A 583 -35.99 -18.83 -8.80
CA ASP A 583 -37.43 -19.05 -8.83
C ASP A 583 -37.92 -19.00 -7.36
N GLU A 584 -38.42 -17.84 -6.94
CA GLU A 584 -38.61 -17.52 -5.52
C GLU A 584 -39.72 -18.30 -4.80
N GLU A 585 -40.57 -19.07 -5.50
CA GLU A 585 -41.84 -19.52 -4.91
C GLU A 585 -42.20 -21.01 -5.06
N THR A 586 -41.45 -21.86 -5.77
CA THR A 586 -42.03 -23.13 -6.24
C THR A 586 -41.42 -24.45 -5.78
N ASN A 587 -40.44 -24.51 -4.87
CA ASN A 587 -40.03 -25.81 -4.33
C ASN A 587 -39.60 -25.77 -2.85
N GLY A 588 -40.13 -26.70 -2.04
CA GLY A 588 -39.92 -26.86 -0.61
C GLY A 588 -38.51 -27.32 -0.19
N GLY A 589 -37.47 -26.95 -0.93
CA GLY A 589 -36.07 -27.26 -0.65
C GLY A 589 -35.14 -26.16 -1.14
N SER A 590 -35.16 -24.99 -0.49
CA SER A 590 -34.16 -23.95 -0.77
C SER A 590 -32.76 -24.48 -0.50
N SER A 591 -31.85 -24.32 -1.46
CA SER A 591 -30.45 -24.69 -1.28
C SER A 591 -29.82 -23.91 -0.11
N PRO A 592 -28.79 -24.45 0.56
CA PRO A 592 -28.07 -23.72 1.61
C PRO A 592 -27.62 -22.33 1.15
N ILE A 593 -27.14 -22.20 -0.09
CA ILE A 593 -26.72 -20.92 -0.70
C ILE A 593 -27.88 -19.92 -0.78
N GLU A 594 -29.07 -20.33 -1.25
CA GLU A 594 -30.25 -19.45 -1.29
C GLU A 594 -30.65 -18.96 0.10
N LYS A 595 -30.52 -19.80 1.13
CA LYS A 595 -30.81 -19.37 2.51
C LYS A 595 -29.79 -18.33 2.96
N ILE A 596 -28.50 -18.49 2.65
CA ILE A 596 -27.48 -17.48 2.94
C ILE A 596 -27.76 -16.17 2.20
N GLN A 597 -28.19 -16.22 0.93
CA GLN A 597 -28.62 -15.03 0.19
C GLN A 597 -29.81 -14.32 0.84
N ARG A 598 -30.78 -15.07 1.39
CA ARG A 598 -31.88 -14.49 2.19
C ARG A 598 -31.37 -13.82 3.48
N HIS A 599 -30.37 -14.40 4.15
CA HIS A 599 -29.68 -13.75 5.28
C HIS A 599 -28.98 -12.45 4.82
N TYR A 600 -28.32 -12.45 3.66
CA TYR A 600 -27.72 -11.25 3.07
C TYR A 600 -28.77 -10.16 2.79
N LYS A 601 -29.85 -10.47 2.05
CA LYS A 601 -30.94 -9.53 1.77
C LYS A 601 -31.55 -8.97 3.06
N SER A 602 -31.82 -9.82 4.05
CA SER A 602 -32.31 -9.38 5.37
C SER A 602 -31.34 -8.41 6.07
N THR A 603 -30.03 -8.64 5.94
CA THR A 603 -28.98 -7.82 6.56
C THR A 603 -28.95 -6.43 5.95
N ILE A 604 -29.00 -6.33 4.62
CA ILE A 604 -29.06 -5.06 3.90
C ILE A 604 -30.33 -4.28 4.29
N LEU A 605 -31.49 -4.93 4.29
CA LEU A 605 -32.75 -4.30 4.71
C LEU A 605 -32.69 -3.83 6.17
N ALA A 606 -32.11 -4.62 7.07
CA ALA A 606 -31.93 -4.20 8.47
C ALA A 606 -31.03 -2.96 8.59
N LEU A 607 -29.93 -2.89 7.84
CA LEU A 607 -29.07 -1.71 7.80
C LEU A 607 -29.81 -0.46 7.30
N ARG A 608 -30.60 -0.59 6.22
CA ARG A 608 -31.45 0.50 5.71
C ARG A 608 -32.43 0.99 6.79
N LYS A 609 -33.06 0.05 7.50
CA LYS A 609 -34.03 0.35 8.57
C LYS A 609 -33.37 1.07 9.74
N LEU A 610 -32.19 0.61 10.16
CA LEU A 610 -31.41 1.23 11.22
C LEU A 610 -30.93 2.64 10.86
N LYS A 611 -30.72 2.92 9.57
CA LYS A 611 -30.42 4.25 9.02
C LYS A 611 -31.65 5.13 8.77
N LYS A 612 -32.86 4.63 9.04
CA LYS A 612 -34.15 5.30 8.77
C LYS A 612 -34.40 5.56 7.27
N GLU A 613 -33.84 4.73 6.40
CA GLU A 613 -34.13 4.74 4.96
C GLU A 613 -35.48 4.04 4.70
N GLN A 614 -36.19 4.43 3.64
CA GLN A 614 -37.45 3.79 3.26
C GLN A 614 -37.18 2.37 2.73
N ILE A 615 -38.04 1.43 3.14
CA ILE A 615 -38.01 0.03 2.72
C ILE A 615 -39.41 -0.34 2.23
N ASP A 616 -39.48 -1.19 1.21
CA ASP A 616 -40.74 -1.77 0.76
C ASP A 616 -41.38 -2.58 1.91
N PRO A 617 -42.63 -2.26 2.32
CA PRO A 617 -43.35 -3.00 3.36
C PRO A 617 -43.40 -4.51 3.14
N ALA A 618 -43.47 -4.97 1.88
CA ALA A 618 -43.52 -6.40 1.57
C ALA A 618 -42.19 -7.11 1.88
N ASP A 619 -41.06 -6.48 1.52
CA ASP A 619 -39.73 -6.98 1.85
C ASP A 619 -39.46 -6.91 3.37
N GLU A 620 -39.95 -5.87 4.04
CA GLU A 620 -39.85 -5.75 5.50
C GLU A 620 -40.62 -6.87 6.21
N GLU A 621 -41.83 -7.18 5.77
CA GLU A 621 -42.60 -8.29 6.32
C GLU A 621 -41.89 -9.62 6.07
N LYS A 622 -41.44 -9.87 4.84
CA LYS A 622 -40.81 -11.13 4.40
C LYS A 622 -39.47 -11.42 5.10
N TYR A 623 -38.58 -10.42 5.23
CA TYR A 623 -37.19 -10.65 5.69
C TYR A 623 -36.89 -10.15 7.10
N LEU A 624 -37.66 -9.18 7.63
CA LEU A 624 -37.38 -8.57 8.93
C LEU A 624 -38.44 -8.90 9.98
N THR A 625 -39.61 -9.42 9.59
CA THR A 625 -40.73 -9.62 10.52
C THR A 625 -41.15 -11.08 10.61
N ARG A 626 -41.33 -11.76 9.48
CA ARG A 626 -41.78 -13.15 9.43
C ARG A 626 -40.72 -14.11 10.00
N THR A 627 -41.17 -15.01 10.87
CA THR A 627 -40.37 -16.16 11.33
C THR A 627 -40.76 -17.39 10.51
N PHE A 628 -39.77 -18.04 9.90
CA PHE A 628 -40.00 -19.28 9.14
C PHE A 628 -39.56 -20.45 10.03
N ASN A 629 -40.47 -21.36 10.39
CA ASN A 629 -40.20 -22.48 11.31
C ASN A 629 -39.53 -22.08 12.63
N GLY A 630 -39.92 -20.94 13.21
CA GLY A 630 -39.33 -20.41 14.45
C GLY A 630 -37.92 -19.85 14.31
N THR A 631 -37.39 -19.75 13.08
CA THR A 631 -36.10 -19.12 12.78
C THR A 631 -36.31 -17.79 12.06
N SER A 632 -35.75 -16.73 12.62
CA SER A 632 -35.66 -15.42 11.97
C SER A 632 -34.44 -15.38 11.06
N PHE A 633 -34.41 -14.41 10.14
CA PHE A 633 -33.19 -14.07 9.41
C PHE A 633 -32.27 -13.17 10.25
N LEU A 634 -31.01 -13.08 9.84
CA LEU A 634 -29.98 -12.33 10.56
C LEU A 634 -30.36 -10.87 10.76
N GLY A 635 -30.96 -10.24 9.73
CA GLY A 635 -31.40 -8.85 9.79
C GLY A 635 -32.40 -8.56 10.91
N LYS A 636 -33.30 -9.50 11.22
CA LYS A 636 -34.22 -9.36 12.37
C LYS A 636 -33.46 -9.40 13.69
N SER A 637 -32.54 -10.34 13.88
CA SER A 637 -31.69 -10.38 15.08
C SER A 637 -30.86 -9.10 15.24
N MET A 638 -30.36 -8.51 14.15
CA MET A 638 -29.66 -7.22 14.18
C MET A 638 -30.59 -6.09 14.67
N ILE A 639 -31.83 -6.03 14.19
CA ILE A 639 -32.82 -5.04 14.66
C ILE A 639 -33.14 -5.24 16.14
N ASP A 640 -33.34 -6.49 16.58
CA ASP A 640 -33.71 -6.79 17.96
C ASP A 640 -32.58 -6.47 18.95
N VAL A 641 -31.34 -6.81 18.60
CA VAL A 641 -30.14 -6.44 19.37
C VAL A 641 -29.96 -4.92 19.38
N SER A 642 -30.12 -4.26 18.23
CA SER A 642 -30.02 -2.80 18.12
C SER A 642 -31.09 -2.07 18.95
N ALA A 643 -32.33 -2.57 18.96
CA ALA A 643 -33.39 -2.04 19.81
C ALA A 643 -33.06 -2.21 21.31
N ALA A 644 -32.46 -3.34 21.68
CA ALA A 644 -32.02 -3.61 23.05
C ALA A 644 -30.85 -2.71 23.52
N LYS A 645 -30.12 -2.09 22.59
CA LYS A 645 -28.99 -1.20 22.87
C LYS A 645 -29.35 0.01 23.73
N VAL A 646 -30.57 0.53 23.59
CA VAL A 646 -31.06 1.67 24.40
C VAL A 646 -31.11 1.27 25.88
N LEU A 647 -31.77 0.14 26.18
CA LEU A 647 -31.84 -0.42 27.52
C LEU A 647 -30.45 -0.82 28.07
N ALA A 648 -29.56 -1.30 27.20
CA ALA A 648 -28.19 -1.64 27.59
C ALA A 648 -27.38 -0.41 28.03
N ARG A 649 -27.60 0.75 27.38
CA ARG A 649 -27.01 2.02 27.81
C ARG A 649 -27.56 2.46 29.17
N GLU A 650 -28.88 2.35 29.39
CA GLU A 650 -29.46 2.69 30.69
C GLU A 650 -28.86 1.84 31.82
N ILE A 651 -28.64 0.55 31.59
CA ILE A 651 -27.99 -0.34 32.55
C ILE A 651 -26.51 0.03 32.76
N GLN A 652 -25.80 0.41 31.70
CA GLN A 652 -24.43 0.93 31.78
C GLN A 652 -24.38 2.22 32.62
N ASP A 653 -25.30 3.16 32.41
CA ASP A 653 -25.37 4.40 33.18
C ASP A 653 -25.69 4.13 34.65
N ARG A 654 -26.48 3.09 34.95
CA ARG A 654 -26.72 2.64 36.34
C ARG A 654 -25.47 2.01 36.96
N PHE A 655 -24.73 1.19 36.20
CA PHE A 655 -23.45 0.62 36.64
C PHE A 655 -22.45 1.72 37.07
N GLU A 656 -22.37 2.79 36.28
CA GLU A 656 -21.48 3.92 36.53
C GLU A 656 -21.96 4.79 37.70
N ARG A 657 -23.26 5.12 37.76
CA ARG A 657 -23.84 5.91 38.87
C ARG A 657 -23.67 5.26 40.24
N ILE A 658 -23.76 3.93 40.31
CA ILE A 658 -23.60 3.16 41.57
C ILE A 658 -22.11 2.93 41.90
N ASN A 659 -21.19 3.31 40.98
CA ASN A 659 -19.76 3.04 41.08
C ASN A 659 -19.47 1.55 41.32
N CYS A 660 -20.09 0.69 40.51
CA CYS A 660 -19.98 -0.76 40.65
C CYS A 660 -18.55 -1.29 40.51
N ASN A 661 -17.66 -0.56 39.83
CA ASN A 661 -16.23 -0.90 39.78
C ASN A 661 -15.59 -0.91 41.18
N LYS A 662 -15.96 0.06 42.03
CA LYS A 662 -15.47 0.14 43.40
C LYS A 662 -16.16 -0.91 44.29
N ALA A 663 -17.48 -1.02 44.20
CA ALA A 663 -18.25 -1.97 45.02
C ALA A 663 -17.84 -3.43 44.79
N LEU A 664 -17.53 -3.82 43.54
CA LEU A 664 -17.07 -5.18 43.23
C LEU A 664 -15.58 -5.41 43.55
N GLY A 665 -14.76 -4.34 43.56
CA GLY A 665 -13.33 -4.42 43.91
C GLY A 665 -13.07 -4.50 45.41
N ASP A 666 -13.92 -3.87 46.23
CA ASP A 666 -13.82 -3.87 47.70
C ASP A 666 -14.26 -5.21 48.34
N ASP A 667 -14.91 -6.12 47.60
CA ASP A 667 -15.29 -7.48 48.03
C ASP A 667 -14.27 -8.57 47.61
N LEU A 668 -13.30 -8.22 46.75
CA LEU A 668 -12.23 -9.13 46.29
C LEU A 668 -10.90 -8.95 47.06
N ASN A 669 -10.84 -7.94 47.94
CA ASN A 669 -9.79 -7.71 48.93
C ASN A 669 -10.36 -7.92 50.33
#